data_AF-A0A8J5WFS6-F1
#
_entry.id   AF-A0A8J5WFS6-F1
#
_cell.length_a   1.000
_cell.length_b   1.000
_cell.length_c   1.000
_cell.angle_alpha   90.00
_cell.angle_beta   90.00
_cell.angle_gamma   90.00
#
_symmetry.space_group_name_H-M   'P 1'
#
loop_
_entity.id
_entity.type
_entity.pdbx_description
1 polymer ?
#
loop_
_entity_poly.entity_id
_entity_poly.type
_entity_poly.pdbx_seq_one_letter_code
_entity_poly.pdbx_strand_id
1 'polypeptide(L)'
;MDLEGTDGRERGEDDTSFEKQSALFALAVSDIVMINLWCHDIGREHAANRPLLKTIFEVLMRLFSPRRTTLLLVIRDKTKTPLDYLTQALKEDTQKIWDAVRKPEVYKEAALSEFFNVEVTALSSYEEKEELFKEQVGQLKQRFTHSIAPGGLAADRRCVIPASGFCLSALQIWKVIRENKDLDLPAHKVMIATVRCEDIADEKLRSFMSDKGWLELETTVNSGLVSGFGNKLDAIIDFYLFEYDTEAMYFDEDVKTAKRQMLKSEILKHAYPAFKTMIEHLHNVVLNKYKSDLEQSLRSGGVFAASARHCSQSSMEEFDVGLRDSFVKHAEWDATKVRIKLEHHVEAHAASVRGTKLAKLKANYEKKLLDALAGPVQSILETGEGDSWASIRRLYRHETENAISAFSASLSEFELDQITLHKMVMEIREHGRSIVEVKAREEAGSVLMYMKERFSTVLSHDKDSMPRTWTGNEDIHAITREARLAALRLLSVMAAIRLDDKPDRIDQALTTALLDGGPLSQKRSIEFTSDLLASCTWEEVAPKDTLIIPVKCRSIWKRLNAETEYAVAQAISMQETNRRNHNWLPPAWTIVLLAILGFNEFMFLVRNPLYIWGLFITFVVSYAIWLQYDIMTYFRRLSGLVTVLSGCLTTIMEIMTAIINMSHKQQQSSYPPLHAQSFMNQAQVQHHPDRSSWVDSNSDDRS
;
A
#
# COMPACT_ATOMS: atom_id res chain seq x y z
N MET A 1 -81.58 40.34 13.15
CA MET A 1 -81.04 38.98 12.96
C MET A 1 -81.54 38.15 14.12
N ASP A 2 -82.05 36.96 13.86
CA ASP A 2 -82.37 36.01 14.92
C ASP A 2 -81.24 34.99 15.01
N LEU A 3 -80.83 34.64 16.23
CA LEU A 3 -79.71 33.75 16.50
C LEU A 3 -80.25 32.55 17.26
N GLU A 4 -79.74 31.37 16.91
CA GLU A 4 -80.00 30.16 17.68
C GLU A 4 -79.60 30.38 19.14
N GLY A 5 -80.42 29.86 20.06
CA GLY A 5 -80.15 29.97 21.49
C GLY A 5 -78.83 29.29 21.86
N THR A 6 -78.14 29.84 22.85
CA THR A 6 -76.92 29.26 23.42
C THR A 6 -77.28 28.22 24.48
N ASP A 7 -76.38 27.27 24.75
CA ASP A 7 -76.56 26.20 25.74
C ASP A 7 -77.71 25.23 25.34
N GLY A 8 -77.79 24.92 24.05
CA GLY A 8 -78.80 24.04 23.47
C GLY A 8 -78.42 22.56 23.53
N ARG A 9 -79.32 21.71 24.01
CA ARG A 9 -79.11 20.25 24.07
C ARG A 9 -78.78 19.62 22.70
N GLU A 10 -79.29 20.19 21.62
CA GLU A 10 -79.20 19.63 20.26
C GLU A 10 -77.75 19.58 19.73
N ARG A 11 -76.87 20.45 20.22
CA ARG A 11 -75.46 20.53 19.79
C ARG A 11 -74.48 19.84 20.74
N GLY A 12 -74.95 19.42 21.93
CA GLY A 12 -74.14 18.72 22.93
C GLY A 12 -73.04 19.58 23.55
N GLU A 13 -72.20 18.97 24.40
CA GLU A 13 -71.08 19.66 25.07
C GLU A 13 -69.89 19.96 24.13
N ASP A 14 -69.83 19.28 22.97
CA ASP A 14 -68.64 19.22 22.13
C ASP A 14 -68.60 20.30 21.02
N ASP A 15 -69.73 20.90 20.61
CA ASP A 15 -69.78 21.93 19.54
C ASP A 15 -70.09 23.35 20.05
N THR A 16 -69.32 23.82 21.03
CA THR A 16 -69.38 25.24 21.48
C THR A 16 -68.77 26.22 20.47
N SER A 17 -68.17 25.70 19.40
CA SER A 17 -67.50 26.50 18.36
C SER A 17 -68.50 27.37 17.61
N PHE A 18 -69.64 26.80 17.23
CA PHE A 18 -70.68 27.50 16.50
C PHE A 18 -71.36 28.60 17.33
N GLU A 19 -71.60 28.35 18.63
CA GLU A 19 -72.18 29.35 19.54
C GLU A 19 -71.27 30.58 19.65
N LYS A 20 -69.96 30.36 19.84
CA LYS A 20 -68.96 31.43 19.89
C LYS A 20 -68.88 32.18 18.55
N GLN A 21 -68.85 31.47 17.43
CA GLN A 21 -68.77 32.07 16.09
C GLN A 21 -70.01 32.89 15.74
N SER A 22 -71.22 32.36 15.98
CA SER A 22 -72.49 33.02 15.66
C SER A 22 -72.74 34.25 16.55
N ALA A 23 -72.43 34.17 17.85
CA ALA A 23 -72.56 35.29 18.77
C ALA A 23 -71.53 36.40 18.49
N LEU A 24 -70.27 36.04 18.17
CA LEU A 24 -69.27 37.01 17.73
C LEU A 24 -69.67 37.68 16.42
N PHE A 25 -70.22 36.93 15.46
CA PHE A 25 -70.71 37.48 14.20
C PHE A 25 -71.84 38.48 14.41
N ALA A 26 -72.80 38.14 15.27
CA ALA A 26 -73.89 39.05 15.61
C ALA A 26 -73.40 40.36 16.23
N LEU A 27 -72.42 40.28 17.13
CA LEU A 27 -71.84 41.44 17.78
C LEU A 27 -71.01 42.31 16.83
N ALA A 28 -70.29 41.71 15.89
CA ALA A 28 -69.48 42.43 14.91
C ALA A 28 -70.33 43.19 13.87
N VAL A 29 -71.48 42.62 13.49
CA VAL A 29 -72.31 43.16 12.39
C VAL A 29 -73.38 44.15 12.89
N SER A 30 -73.91 43.97 14.10
CA SER A 30 -75.09 44.70 14.59
C SER A 30 -74.75 46.03 15.27
N ASP A 31 -75.60 47.05 15.12
CA ASP A 31 -75.54 48.29 15.91
C ASP A 31 -76.11 48.12 17.32
N ILE A 32 -77.13 47.26 17.44
CA ILE A 32 -77.82 46.93 18.69
C ILE A 32 -77.89 45.42 18.79
N VAL A 33 -77.38 44.86 19.89
CA VAL A 33 -77.51 43.44 20.21
C VAL A 33 -78.45 43.31 21.40
N MET A 34 -79.55 42.58 21.20
CA MET A 34 -80.49 42.26 22.27
C MET A 34 -80.06 40.96 22.94
N ILE A 35 -79.77 41.02 24.22
CA ILE A 35 -79.44 39.84 25.03
C ILE A 35 -80.64 39.57 25.93
N ASN A 36 -81.40 38.53 25.58
CA ASN A 36 -82.53 38.09 26.38
C ASN A 36 -82.03 37.25 27.57
N LEU A 37 -82.40 37.64 28.79
CA LEU A 37 -82.01 36.96 30.03
C LEU A 37 -83.22 36.75 30.91
N TRP A 38 -83.40 35.57 31.48
CA TRP A 38 -84.44 35.35 32.48
C TRP A 38 -84.06 36.02 33.80
N CYS A 39 -85.03 36.61 34.50
CA CYS A 39 -84.79 37.29 35.77
C CYS A 39 -84.11 36.40 36.83
N HIS A 40 -84.32 35.08 36.77
CA HIS A 40 -83.74 34.11 37.72
C HIS A 40 -82.33 33.64 37.36
N ASP A 41 -81.86 33.92 36.14
CA ASP A 41 -80.48 33.60 35.72
C ASP A 41 -79.50 34.72 36.05
N ILE A 42 -80.01 35.89 36.40
CA ILE A 42 -79.20 37.03 36.87
C ILE A 42 -78.45 36.61 38.14
N GLY A 43 -77.12 36.65 38.09
CA GLY A 43 -76.22 36.23 39.18
C GLY A 43 -75.68 34.80 39.05
N ARG A 44 -76.03 34.05 38.01
CA ARG A 44 -75.43 32.72 37.70
C ARG A 44 -74.31 32.85 36.69
N GLU A 45 -73.25 32.06 36.83
CA GLU A 45 -72.07 32.17 35.95
C GLU A 45 -72.34 31.63 34.54
N HIS A 46 -72.84 30.39 34.42
CA HIS A 46 -73.10 29.75 33.14
C HIS A 46 -74.44 30.15 32.52
N ALA A 47 -75.51 30.20 33.31
CA ALA A 47 -76.85 30.53 32.80
C ALA A 47 -77.00 32.00 32.33
N ALA A 48 -76.18 32.93 32.86
CA ALA A 48 -76.10 34.29 32.34
C ALA A 48 -75.09 34.44 31.17
N ASN A 49 -74.55 33.33 30.65
CA ASN A 49 -73.60 33.28 29.53
C ASN A 49 -72.33 34.13 29.74
N ARG A 50 -71.86 34.29 30.98
CA ARG A 50 -70.67 35.10 31.27
C ARG A 50 -69.39 34.58 30.60
N PRO A 51 -69.10 33.25 30.59
CA PRO A 51 -67.93 32.72 29.90
C PRO A 51 -67.96 33.01 28.40
N LEU A 52 -69.13 32.87 27.77
CA LEU A 52 -69.32 33.13 26.35
C LEU A 52 -69.07 34.61 26.02
N LEU A 53 -69.67 35.54 26.79
CA LEU A 53 -69.45 36.98 26.62
C LEU A 53 -67.98 37.36 26.82
N LYS A 54 -67.30 36.76 27.79
CA LYS A 54 -65.86 36.98 28.02
C LYS A 54 -65.04 36.60 26.78
N THR A 55 -65.23 35.39 26.25
CA THR A 55 -64.52 34.92 25.04
C THR A 55 -64.83 35.81 23.83
N ILE A 56 -66.10 36.19 23.65
CA ILE A 56 -66.51 37.03 22.53
C ILE A 56 -65.86 38.42 22.61
N PHE A 57 -65.85 39.06 23.79
CA PHE A 57 -65.20 40.36 23.96
C PHE A 57 -63.69 40.29 23.68
N GLU A 58 -63.02 39.24 24.16
CA GLU A 58 -61.59 39.02 23.92
C GLU A 58 -61.29 38.91 22.42
N VAL A 59 -62.05 38.08 21.69
CA VAL A 59 -61.83 37.85 20.27
C VAL A 59 -62.27 39.06 19.42
N LEU A 60 -63.35 39.74 19.79
CA LEU A 60 -63.82 40.94 19.10
C LEU A 60 -62.74 42.03 19.08
N MET A 61 -62.11 42.30 20.23
CA MET A 61 -61.05 43.32 20.36
C MET A 61 -59.79 42.98 19.57
N ARG A 62 -59.53 41.68 19.33
CA ARG A 62 -58.37 41.22 18.55
C ARG A 62 -58.63 41.26 17.04
N LEU A 63 -59.86 40.97 16.62
CA LEU A 63 -60.20 40.81 15.19
C LEU A 63 -60.76 42.06 14.54
N PHE A 64 -61.45 42.92 15.30
CA PHE A 64 -62.19 44.05 14.74
C PHE A 64 -61.86 45.36 15.46
N SER A 65 -61.90 46.45 14.71
CA SER A 65 -61.70 47.80 15.24
C SER A 65 -62.88 48.23 16.13
N PRO A 66 -62.65 49.11 17.13
CA PRO A 66 -63.69 49.58 18.03
C PRO A 66 -64.86 50.21 17.27
N ARG A 67 -66.05 49.65 17.46
CA ARG A 67 -67.34 50.22 17.08
C ARG A 67 -68.23 50.22 18.32
N ARG A 68 -68.82 51.38 18.63
CA ARG A 68 -69.68 51.51 19.80
C ARG A 68 -71.01 50.80 19.58
N THR A 69 -71.14 49.60 20.11
CA THR A 69 -72.32 48.73 19.94
C THR A 69 -73.20 48.81 21.16
N THR A 70 -74.53 48.91 20.99
CA THR A 70 -75.44 48.93 22.14
C THR A 70 -75.82 47.51 22.55
N LEU A 71 -75.46 47.13 23.77
CA LEU A 71 -75.89 45.90 24.43
C LEU A 71 -77.19 46.19 25.18
N LEU A 72 -78.32 45.78 24.59
CA LEU A 72 -79.63 45.90 25.20
C LEU A 72 -79.96 44.61 25.95
N LEU A 73 -79.77 44.64 27.27
CA LEU A 73 -80.10 43.52 28.17
C LEU A 73 -81.61 43.54 28.45
N VAL A 74 -82.32 42.56 27.92
CA VAL A 74 -83.77 42.41 28.07
C VAL A 74 -84.05 41.33 29.12
N ILE A 75 -84.46 41.77 30.31
CA ILE A 75 -84.85 40.89 31.40
C ILE A 75 -86.26 40.37 31.12
N ARG A 76 -86.39 39.05 31.03
CA ARG A 76 -87.65 38.32 30.87
C ARG A 76 -88.18 37.90 32.23
N ASP A 77 -89.50 37.86 32.35
CA ASP A 77 -90.23 37.41 33.54
C ASP A 77 -89.79 38.11 34.83
N LYS A 78 -89.89 39.45 34.80
CA LYS A 78 -89.53 40.30 35.94
C LYS A 78 -90.31 39.89 37.21
N THR A 79 -89.55 39.58 38.26
CA THR A 79 -90.07 39.28 39.60
C THR A 79 -90.32 40.55 40.43
N LYS A 80 -90.57 40.42 41.75
CA LYS A 80 -90.82 41.56 42.64
C LYS A 80 -89.59 42.47 42.86
N THR A 81 -88.41 42.07 42.39
CA THR A 81 -87.16 42.83 42.54
C THR A 81 -87.23 44.17 41.77
N PRO A 82 -86.84 45.31 42.37
CA PRO A 82 -86.79 46.59 41.68
C PRO A 82 -85.88 46.57 40.45
N LEU A 83 -86.28 47.29 39.40
CA LEU A 83 -85.52 47.35 38.14
C LEU A 83 -84.15 48.00 38.34
N ASP A 84 -84.06 49.01 39.21
CA ASP A 84 -82.82 49.75 39.45
C ASP A 84 -81.71 48.84 40.00
N TYR A 85 -82.08 47.94 40.91
CA TYR A 85 -81.15 46.95 41.47
C TYR A 85 -80.67 45.96 40.41
N LEU A 86 -81.59 45.41 39.61
CA LEU A 86 -81.23 44.48 38.52
C LEU A 86 -80.38 45.16 37.44
N THR A 87 -80.67 46.43 37.15
CA THR A 87 -79.91 47.25 36.20
C THR A 87 -78.49 47.47 36.69
N GLN A 88 -78.34 47.83 37.97
CA GLN A 88 -77.03 48.01 38.58
C GLN A 88 -76.23 46.71 38.59
N ALA A 89 -76.84 45.59 39.01
CA ALA A 89 -76.20 44.28 39.04
C ALA A 89 -75.69 43.85 37.65
N LEU A 90 -76.52 43.97 36.62
CA LEU A 90 -76.13 43.60 35.25
C LEU A 90 -75.04 44.50 34.67
N LYS A 91 -75.06 45.80 34.99
CA LYS A 91 -73.99 46.74 34.59
C LYS A 91 -72.67 46.41 35.27
N GLU A 92 -72.71 46.13 36.58
CA GLU A 92 -71.53 45.70 37.33
C GLU A 92 -70.99 44.37 36.82
N ASP A 93 -71.85 43.40 36.50
CA ASP A 93 -71.43 42.11 35.97
C ASP A 93 -70.82 42.24 34.57
N THR A 94 -71.37 43.09 33.71
CA THR A 94 -70.80 43.38 32.39
C THR A 94 -69.43 44.06 32.53
N GLN A 95 -69.29 44.98 33.49
CA GLN A 95 -68.01 45.60 33.79
C GLN A 95 -66.98 44.60 34.32
N LYS A 96 -67.37 43.70 35.25
CA LYS A 96 -66.49 42.62 35.74
C LYS A 96 -66.04 41.69 34.61
N ILE A 97 -66.93 41.36 33.68
CA ILE A 97 -66.58 40.55 32.50
C ILE A 97 -65.54 41.32 31.66
N TRP A 98 -65.76 42.60 31.40
CA TRP A 98 -64.82 43.45 30.66
C TRP A 98 -63.44 43.55 31.32
N ASP A 99 -63.39 43.67 32.64
CA ASP A 99 -62.14 43.77 33.39
C ASP A 99 -61.37 42.43 33.39
N ALA A 100 -62.07 41.30 33.34
CA ALA A 100 -61.49 39.96 33.30
C ALA A 100 -60.95 39.53 31.92
N VAL A 101 -61.25 40.28 30.85
CA VAL A 101 -60.80 40.00 29.47
C VAL A 101 -59.34 40.42 29.26
N ARG A 102 -58.54 39.59 28.58
CA ARG A 102 -57.17 39.93 28.18
C ARG A 102 -57.19 40.90 27.00
N LYS A 103 -56.88 42.17 27.25
CA LYS A 103 -56.89 43.24 26.24
C LYS A 103 -55.53 43.32 25.50
N PRO A 104 -55.50 43.50 24.16
CA PRO A 104 -54.27 43.81 23.42
C PRO A 104 -53.59 45.10 23.92
N GLU A 105 -52.27 45.25 23.72
CA GLU A 105 -51.51 46.41 24.23
C GLU A 105 -52.11 47.76 23.82
N VAL A 106 -52.67 47.84 22.61
CA VAL A 106 -53.32 49.04 22.04
C VAL A 106 -54.55 49.50 22.86
N TYR A 107 -55.21 48.56 23.55
CA TYR A 107 -56.48 48.80 24.27
C TYR A 107 -56.38 48.46 25.76
N LYS A 108 -55.18 48.41 26.33
CA LYS A 108 -54.94 47.97 27.71
C LYS A 108 -55.71 48.78 28.76
N GLU A 109 -55.90 50.07 28.51
CA GLU A 109 -56.62 51.01 29.38
C GLU A 109 -58.03 51.36 28.86
N ALA A 110 -58.52 50.68 27.82
CA ALA A 110 -59.81 51.00 27.21
C ALA A 110 -60.99 50.72 28.16
N ALA A 111 -61.86 51.72 28.30
CA ALA A 111 -63.08 51.61 29.10
C ALA A 111 -64.18 50.86 28.34
N LEU A 112 -65.07 50.17 29.07
CA LEU A 112 -66.22 49.47 28.48
C LEU A 112 -67.07 50.41 27.62
N SER A 113 -67.24 51.67 28.06
CA SER A 113 -68.06 52.69 27.40
C SER A 113 -67.53 53.14 26.03
N GLU A 114 -66.27 52.86 25.71
CA GLU A 114 -65.66 53.14 24.40
C GLU A 114 -66.10 52.13 23.34
N PHE A 115 -66.35 50.88 23.74
CA PHE A 115 -66.76 49.78 22.85
C PHE A 115 -68.25 49.47 22.93
N PHE A 116 -68.87 49.63 24.11
CA PHE A 116 -70.24 49.23 24.34
C PHE A 116 -71.06 50.29 25.07
N ASN A 117 -72.32 50.42 24.70
CA ASN A 117 -73.33 51.11 25.49
C ASN A 117 -74.26 50.08 26.12
N VAL A 118 -74.36 50.03 27.45
CA VAL A 118 -75.16 49.01 28.16
C VAL A 118 -76.49 49.60 28.62
N GLU A 119 -77.56 49.10 28.02
CA GLU A 119 -78.94 49.50 28.31
C GLU A 119 -79.72 48.31 28.86
N VAL A 120 -80.59 48.55 29.85
CA VAL A 120 -81.37 47.48 30.48
C VAL A 120 -82.85 47.79 30.33
N THR A 121 -83.65 46.77 30.00
CA THR A 121 -85.11 46.85 29.97
C THR A 121 -85.67 45.56 30.55
N ALA A 122 -86.81 45.63 31.24
CA ALA A 122 -87.46 44.47 31.79
C ALA A 122 -88.88 44.32 31.25
N LEU A 123 -89.22 43.08 30.91
CA LEU A 123 -90.53 42.67 30.47
C LEU A 123 -91.15 41.75 31.53
N SER A 124 -92.44 41.94 31.79
CA SER A 124 -93.22 41.09 32.71
C SER A 124 -93.43 39.70 32.11
N SER A 125 -93.88 38.73 32.89
CA SER A 125 -94.23 37.41 32.33
C SER A 125 -95.39 37.55 31.35
N TYR A 126 -95.21 37.02 30.14
CA TYR A 126 -96.26 37.01 29.12
C TYR A 126 -97.45 36.15 29.55
N GLU A 127 -97.17 35.00 30.18
CA GLU A 127 -98.21 34.06 30.63
C GLU A 127 -99.04 34.63 31.80
N GLU A 128 -98.38 35.27 32.78
CA GLU A 128 -99.08 35.80 33.95
C GLU A 128 -99.69 37.19 33.71
N LYS A 129 -99.05 38.03 32.88
CA LYS A 129 -99.34 39.46 32.75
C LYS A 129 -99.24 39.92 31.29
N GLU A 130 -100.02 39.29 30.43
CA GLU A 130 -100.01 39.51 28.97
C GLU A 130 -100.17 41.00 28.57
N GLU A 131 -101.16 41.71 29.10
CA GLU A 131 -101.43 43.10 28.71
C GLU A 131 -100.29 44.06 29.12
N LEU A 132 -99.73 43.89 30.31
CA LEU A 132 -98.58 44.65 30.78
C LEU A 132 -97.33 44.34 29.94
N PHE A 133 -97.14 43.08 29.54
CA PHE A 133 -96.07 42.70 28.63
C PHE A 133 -96.22 43.39 27.27
N LYS A 134 -97.42 43.37 26.67
CA LYS A 134 -97.69 44.05 25.39
C LYS A 134 -97.44 45.55 25.46
N GLU A 135 -97.83 46.19 26.57
CA GLU A 135 -97.54 47.61 26.81
C GLU A 135 -96.03 47.89 26.88
N GLN A 136 -95.29 47.10 27.66
CA GLN A 136 -93.83 47.23 27.81
C GLN A 136 -93.10 46.97 26.50
N VAL A 137 -93.54 45.99 25.70
CA VAL A 137 -93.04 45.76 24.34
C VAL A 137 -93.37 46.94 23.43
N GLY A 138 -94.54 47.55 23.56
CA GLY A 138 -94.91 48.77 22.86
C GLY A 138 -93.98 49.94 23.18
N GLN A 139 -93.65 50.15 24.46
CA GLN A 139 -92.67 51.15 24.90
C GLN A 139 -91.27 50.86 24.33
N LEU A 140 -90.84 49.60 24.36
CA LEU A 140 -89.56 49.20 23.77
C LEU A 140 -89.53 49.46 22.26
N LYS A 141 -90.61 49.15 21.54
CA LYS A 141 -90.74 49.44 20.10
C LYS A 141 -90.58 50.93 19.79
N GLN A 142 -91.15 51.82 20.62
CA GLN A 142 -91.00 53.27 20.45
C GLN A 142 -89.54 53.74 20.58
N ARG A 143 -88.75 53.09 21.45
CA ARG A 143 -87.29 53.37 21.58
C ARG A 143 -86.53 53.02 20.31
N PHE A 144 -86.92 51.96 19.60
CA PHE A 144 -86.32 51.59 18.32
C PHE A 144 -86.68 52.56 17.18
N THR A 145 -87.91 53.08 17.16
CA THR A 145 -88.34 54.07 16.15
C THR A 145 -87.50 55.35 16.21
N HIS A 146 -87.04 55.74 17.40
CA HIS A 146 -86.19 56.92 17.63
C HIS A 146 -84.72 56.55 17.86
N SER A 147 -84.29 55.34 17.46
CA SER A 147 -82.96 54.80 17.78
C SER A 147 -81.79 55.64 17.26
N ILE A 148 -81.96 56.35 16.13
CA ILE A 148 -80.91 57.14 15.46
C ILE A 148 -80.84 58.58 16.01
N ALA A 149 -81.79 59.00 16.85
CA ALA A 149 -81.76 60.33 17.46
C ALA A 149 -80.56 60.48 18.42
N PRO A 150 -80.05 61.70 18.67
CA PRO A 150 -79.00 61.92 19.66
C PRO A 150 -79.42 61.38 21.04
N GLY A 151 -78.62 60.47 21.62
CA GLY A 151 -78.96 59.77 22.87
C GLY A 151 -79.88 58.54 22.71
N GLY A 152 -80.24 58.18 21.47
CA GLY A 152 -80.97 56.96 21.13
C GLY A 152 -80.09 55.69 21.15
N LEU A 153 -80.74 54.53 20.99
CA LEU A 153 -80.11 53.20 21.09
C LEU A 153 -78.99 52.96 20.04
N ALA A 154 -78.99 53.66 18.91
CA ALA A 154 -77.98 53.58 17.85
C ALA A 154 -77.45 54.97 17.47
N ALA A 155 -77.20 55.82 18.47
CA ALA A 155 -76.80 57.21 18.27
C ALA A 155 -75.36 57.39 17.73
N ASP A 156 -74.48 56.40 17.89
CA ASP A 156 -73.10 56.49 17.37
C ASP A 156 -73.04 56.12 15.89
N ARG A 157 -72.52 57.04 15.06
CA ARG A 157 -72.48 56.91 13.59
C ARG A 157 -71.06 56.91 13.03
N ARG A 158 -70.02 56.69 13.86
CA ARG A 158 -68.61 56.71 13.42
C ARG A 158 -68.25 55.63 12.38
N CYS A 159 -68.97 54.51 12.34
CA CYS A 159 -68.69 53.38 11.45
C CYS A 159 -69.95 52.86 10.74
N VAL A 160 -70.70 53.73 10.07
CA VAL A 160 -71.92 53.34 9.33
C VAL A 160 -71.55 52.75 7.96
N ILE A 161 -72.04 51.54 7.69
CA ILE A 161 -71.86 50.85 6.40
C ILE A 161 -73.09 51.11 5.53
N PRO A 162 -72.94 51.53 4.25
CA PRO A 162 -74.05 51.64 3.33
C PRO A 162 -74.74 50.28 3.12
N ALA A 163 -76.07 50.28 2.96
CA ALA A 163 -76.84 49.04 2.77
C ALA A 163 -76.32 48.20 1.58
N SER A 164 -75.83 48.84 0.51
CA SER A 164 -75.22 48.18 -0.65
C SER A 164 -73.93 47.43 -0.33
N GLY A 165 -73.16 47.89 0.66
CA GLY A 165 -71.90 47.27 1.10
C GLY A 165 -72.05 46.28 2.25
N PHE A 166 -73.23 46.21 2.88
CA PHE A 166 -73.46 45.39 4.08
C PHE A 166 -73.23 43.90 3.82
N CYS A 167 -73.74 43.36 2.71
CA CYS A 167 -73.58 41.94 2.37
C CYS A 167 -72.11 41.54 2.23
N LEU A 168 -71.30 42.35 1.54
CA LEU A 168 -69.87 42.11 1.37
C LEU A 168 -69.12 42.18 2.70
N SER A 169 -69.45 43.17 3.54
CA SER A 169 -68.86 43.30 4.87
C SER A 169 -69.21 42.10 5.77
N ALA A 170 -70.47 41.69 5.80
CA ALA A 170 -70.91 40.53 6.56
C ALA A 170 -70.21 39.24 6.10
N LEU A 171 -70.09 39.00 4.79
CA LEU A 171 -69.37 37.84 4.27
C LEU A 171 -67.89 37.84 4.69
N GLN A 172 -67.22 38.99 4.65
CA GLN A 172 -65.82 39.11 5.05
C GLN A 172 -65.64 38.90 6.55
N ILE A 173 -66.52 39.47 7.38
CA ILE A 173 -66.53 39.28 8.84
C ILE A 173 -66.74 37.79 9.16
N TRP A 174 -67.71 37.14 8.52
CA TRP A 174 -67.96 35.71 8.73
C TRP A 174 -66.76 34.84 8.34
N LYS A 175 -66.10 35.15 7.22
CA LYS A 175 -64.89 34.44 6.79
C LYS A 175 -63.77 34.53 7.82
N VAL A 176 -63.49 35.73 8.34
CA VAL A 176 -62.47 35.97 9.37
C VAL A 176 -62.78 35.20 10.66
N ILE A 177 -64.05 35.16 11.06
CA ILE A 177 -64.49 34.44 12.26
C ILE A 177 -64.32 32.92 12.09
N ARG A 178 -64.78 32.37 10.96
CA ARG A 178 -64.72 30.93 10.69
C ARG A 178 -63.30 30.38 10.55
N GLU A 179 -62.37 31.18 10.02
CA GLU A 179 -60.97 30.80 9.83
C GLU A 179 -60.12 30.96 11.11
N ASN A 180 -60.69 31.51 12.19
CA ASN A 180 -59.96 31.78 13.43
C ASN A 180 -59.86 30.53 14.32
N LYS A 181 -58.63 30.06 14.54
CA LYS A 181 -58.32 28.88 15.38
C LYS A 181 -58.50 29.12 16.88
N ASP A 182 -58.50 30.35 17.37
CA ASP A 182 -58.66 30.66 18.80
C ASP A 182 -60.12 30.45 19.26
N LEU A 183 -61.07 30.41 18.32
CA LEU A 183 -62.48 30.07 18.57
C LEU A 183 -62.73 28.55 18.58
N ASP A 184 -61.79 27.78 18.03
CA ASP A 184 -61.80 26.32 17.99
C ASP A 184 -61.12 25.75 19.24
N LEU A 185 -61.68 26.10 20.41
CA LEU A 185 -61.22 25.55 21.68
C LEU A 185 -61.70 24.09 21.78
N PRO A 186 -60.79 23.10 21.92
CA PRO A 186 -61.18 21.72 22.06
C PRO A 186 -62.18 21.55 23.20
N ALA A 187 -63.09 20.58 23.07
CA ALA A 187 -63.98 20.21 24.16
C ALA A 187 -63.18 19.98 25.45
N HIS A 188 -63.72 20.43 26.58
CA HIS A 188 -63.03 20.39 27.87
C HIS A 188 -62.51 18.98 28.21
N LYS A 189 -63.23 17.93 27.79
CA LYS A 189 -62.83 16.52 27.89
C LYS A 189 -61.53 16.22 27.13
N VAL A 190 -61.41 16.68 25.88
CA VAL A 190 -60.20 16.49 25.04
C VAL A 190 -59.02 17.27 25.61
N MET A 191 -59.26 18.48 26.12
CA MET A 191 -58.23 19.28 26.78
C MET A 191 -57.68 18.57 28.03
N ILE A 192 -58.56 18.07 28.91
CA ILE A 192 -58.14 17.30 30.10
C ILE A 192 -57.39 16.03 29.69
N ALA A 193 -57.92 15.28 28.72
CA ALA A 193 -57.28 14.08 28.20
C ALA A 193 -55.87 14.39 27.68
N THR A 194 -55.68 15.51 26.98
CA THR A 194 -54.37 15.91 26.44
C THR A 194 -53.34 16.13 27.55
N VAL A 195 -53.70 16.91 28.56
CA VAL A 195 -52.80 17.18 29.71
C VAL A 195 -52.51 15.91 30.49
N ARG A 196 -53.53 15.08 30.76
CA ARG A 196 -53.35 13.85 31.53
C ARG A 196 -52.53 12.79 30.80
N CYS A 197 -52.82 12.56 29.52
CA CYS A 197 -52.03 11.63 28.70
C CYS A 197 -50.58 12.08 28.54
N GLU A 198 -50.31 13.39 28.59
CA GLU A 198 -48.96 13.94 28.58
C GLU A 198 -48.24 13.74 29.92
N ASP A 199 -48.89 14.05 31.04
CA ASP A 199 -48.35 13.81 32.38
C ASP A 199 -47.96 12.33 32.58
N ILE A 200 -48.85 11.41 32.16
CA ILE A 200 -48.61 9.96 32.25
C ILE A 200 -47.41 9.58 31.37
N ALA A 201 -47.34 10.08 30.13
CA ALA A 201 -46.21 9.80 29.23
C ALA A 201 -44.87 10.26 29.84
N ASP A 202 -44.83 11.48 30.38
CA ASP A 202 -43.63 12.04 31.01
C ASP A 202 -43.22 11.27 32.28
N GLU A 203 -44.19 10.76 33.05
CA GLU A 203 -43.94 9.89 34.19
C GLU A 203 -43.36 8.53 33.76
N LYS A 204 -43.93 7.89 32.73
CA LYS A 204 -43.40 6.63 32.22
C LYS A 204 -42.00 6.80 31.63
N LEU A 205 -41.73 7.91 30.94
CA LEU A 205 -40.39 8.22 30.44
C LEU A 205 -39.37 8.38 31.58
N ARG A 206 -39.72 9.12 32.64
CA ARG A 206 -38.86 9.26 33.84
C ARG A 206 -38.61 7.93 34.53
N SER A 207 -39.63 7.08 34.59
CA SER A 207 -39.55 5.73 35.16
C SER A 207 -38.63 4.83 34.33
N PHE A 208 -38.75 4.87 33.00
CA PHE A 208 -37.84 4.18 32.07
C PHE A 208 -36.38 4.60 32.26
N MET A 209 -36.11 5.91 32.38
CA MET A 209 -34.75 6.42 32.59
C MET A 209 -34.14 5.98 33.92
N SER A 210 -34.98 5.66 34.91
CA SER A 210 -34.56 5.19 36.23
C SER A 210 -34.68 3.67 36.39
N ASP A 211 -35.05 2.96 35.33
CA ASP A 211 -35.27 1.53 35.37
C ASP A 211 -33.96 0.78 35.59
N LYS A 212 -33.99 -0.21 36.50
CA LYS A 212 -32.79 -0.99 36.83
C LYS A 212 -32.34 -1.85 35.65
N GLY A 213 -33.29 -2.42 34.89
CA GLY A 213 -33.00 -3.24 33.72
C GLY A 213 -32.38 -2.42 32.60
N TRP A 214 -32.90 -1.22 32.34
CA TRP A 214 -32.32 -0.29 31.38
C TRP A 214 -30.91 0.16 31.76
N LEU A 215 -30.70 0.60 33.01
CA LEU A 215 -29.39 1.07 33.49
C LEU A 215 -28.34 -0.06 33.47
N GLU A 216 -28.71 -1.29 33.84
CA GLU A 216 -27.83 -2.45 33.73
C GLU A 216 -27.49 -2.76 32.25
N LEU A 217 -28.47 -2.68 31.36
CA LEU A 217 -28.25 -2.88 29.93
C LEU A 217 -27.32 -1.82 29.35
N GLU A 218 -27.54 -0.55 29.66
CA GLU A 218 -26.71 0.58 29.21
C GLU A 218 -25.27 0.46 29.70
N THR A 219 -25.07 0.16 30.99
CA THR A 219 -23.73 -0.05 31.56
C THR A 219 -23.01 -1.24 30.94
N THR A 220 -23.73 -2.35 30.68
CA THR A 220 -23.15 -3.53 30.04
C THR A 220 -22.73 -3.21 28.60
N VAL A 221 -23.56 -2.50 27.84
CA VAL A 221 -23.24 -2.07 26.47
C VAL A 221 -22.01 -1.16 26.42
N ASN A 222 -21.85 -0.27 27.39
CA ASN A 222 -20.66 0.59 27.48
C ASN A 222 -19.38 -0.20 27.80
N SER A 223 -19.51 -1.41 28.35
CA SER A 223 -18.37 -2.29 28.66
C SER A 223 -18.03 -3.28 27.54
N GLY A 224 -19.00 -3.62 26.68
CA GLY A 224 -18.77 -4.56 25.59
C GLY A 224 -20.04 -5.05 24.88
N LEU A 225 -19.88 -6.10 24.06
CA LEU A 225 -20.96 -6.66 23.28
C LEU A 225 -21.96 -7.42 24.17
N VAL A 226 -23.25 -7.12 24.00
CA VAL A 226 -24.33 -7.75 24.75
C VAL A 226 -25.18 -8.63 23.83
N SER A 227 -25.28 -9.91 24.17
CA SER A 227 -26.17 -10.84 23.49
C SER A 227 -27.64 -10.58 23.87
N GLY A 228 -28.52 -10.64 22.88
CA GLY A 228 -29.95 -10.41 23.00
C GLY A 228 -30.31 -8.96 23.30
N PHE A 229 -29.47 -7.99 22.93
CA PHE A 229 -29.70 -6.57 23.21
C PHE A 229 -31.08 -6.12 22.74
N GLY A 230 -31.46 -6.47 21.49
CA GLY A 230 -32.73 -6.09 20.90
C GLY A 230 -33.93 -6.63 21.70
N ASN A 231 -33.91 -7.93 22.00
CA ASN A 231 -34.98 -8.58 22.79
C ASN A 231 -35.10 -8.02 24.21
N LYS A 232 -33.97 -7.72 24.87
CA LYS A 232 -33.98 -7.13 26.23
C LYS A 232 -34.56 -5.72 26.22
N LEU A 233 -34.15 -4.90 25.26
CA LEU A 233 -34.65 -3.54 25.11
C LEU A 233 -36.14 -3.53 24.73
N ASP A 234 -36.56 -4.38 23.80
CA ASP A 234 -37.97 -4.52 23.41
C ASP A 234 -38.85 -4.89 24.61
N ALA A 235 -38.40 -5.83 25.47
CA ALA A 235 -39.17 -6.23 26.65
C ALA A 235 -39.38 -5.06 27.64
N ILE A 236 -38.37 -4.20 27.81
CA ILE A 236 -38.47 -3.01 28.67
C ILE A 236 -39.40 -1.96 28.04
N ILE A 237 -39.28 -1.72 26.73
CA ILE A 237 -40.14 -0.77 26.01
C ILE A 237 -41.60 -1.25 26.03
N ASP A 238 -41.85 -2.53 25.75
CA ASP A 238 -43.19 -3.13 25.77
C ASP A 238 -43.85 -2.98 27.14
N PHE A 239 -43.09 -3.14 28.22
CA PHE A 239 -43.58 -2.96 29.58
C PHE A 239 -44.09 -1.52 29.81
N TYR A 240 -43.30 -0.49 29.48
CA TYR A 240 -43.71 0.90 29.69
C TYR A 240 -44.83 1.36 28.76
N LEU A 241 -44.87 0.87 27.52
CA LEU A 241 -45.99 1.13 26.62
C LEU A 241 -47.29 0.47 27.13
N PHE A 242 -47.20 -0.74 27.71
CA PHE A 242 -48.35 -1.41 28.32
C PHE A 242 -48.86 -0.68 29.58
N GLU A 243 -47.96 -0.19 30.44
CA GLU A 243 -48.35 0.62 31.60
C GLU A 243 -49.03 1.92 31.18
N TYR A 244 -48.52 2.58 30.14
CA TYR A 244 -49.16 3.75 29.55
C TYR A 244 -50.58 3.43 29.05
N ASP A 245 -50.72 2.36 28.27
CA ASP A 245 -52.01 1.95 27.69
C ASP A 245 -53.04 1.61 28.77
N THR A 246 -52.59 1.07 29.90
CA THR A 246 -53.44 0.74 31.05
C THR A 246 -53.93 2.00 31.78
N GLU A 247 -53.04 2.96 32.00
CA GLU A 247 -53.35 4.18 32.75
C GLU A 247 -54.15 5.18 31.89
N ALA A 248 -53.91 5.22 30.58
CA ALA A 248 -54.60 6.09 29.65
C ALA A 248 -55.91 5.49 29.07
N MET A 249 -56.33 4.31 29.55
CA MET A 249 -57.43 3.52 28.98
C MET A 249 -58.77 4.27 28.84
N TYR A 250 -59.07 5.20 29.74
CA TYR A 250 -60.36 5.88 29.80
C TYR A 250 -60.41 7.23 29.07
N PHE A 251 -59.28 7.66 28.47
CA PHE A 251 -59.20 8.93 27.75
C PHE A 251 -59.59 8.77 26.27
N ASP A 252 -59.67 9.91 25.59
CA ASP A 252 -59.93 9.97 24.16
C ASP A 252 -58.88 9.17 23.36
N GLU A 253 -59.35 8.38 22.38
CA GLU A 253 -58.51 7.47 21.61
C GLU A 253 -57.50 8.21 20.72
N ASP A 254 -57.88 9.33 20.12
CA ASP A 254 -57.00 10.10 19.24
C ASP A 254 -55.88 10.74 20.06
N VAL A 255 -56.22 11.29 21.22
CA VAL A 255 -55.25 11.85 22.16
C VAL A 255 -54.31 10.77 22.70
N LYS A 256 -54.86 9.62 23.14
CA LYS A 256 -54.09 8.49 23.66
C LYS A 256 -53.09 7.96 22.64
N THR A 257 -53.54 7.70 21.42
CA THR A 257 -52.69 7.16 20.36
C THR A 257 -51.59 8.15 19.96
N ALA A 258 -51.91 9.44 19.84
CA ALA A 258 -50.92 10.48 19.54
C ALA A 258 -49.83 10.57 20.62
N LYS A 259 -50.23 10.66 21.90
CA LYS A 259 -49.29 10.77 23.03
C LYS A 259 -48.50 9.48 23.25
N ARG A 260 -49.08 8.31 23.00
CA ARG A 260 -48.37 7.01 23.00
C ARG A 260 -47.23 6.98 21.98
N GLN A 261 -47.45 7.50 20.76
CA GLN A 261 -46.39 7.56 19.75
C GLN A 261 -45.29 8.54 20.13
N MET A 262 -45.63 9.68 20.76
CA MET A 262 -44.64 10.61 21.30
C MET A 262 -43.77 9.94 22.38
N LEU A 263 -44.38 9.23 23.34
CA LEU A 263 -43.66 8.47 24.37
C LEU A 263 -42.69 7.46 23.73
N LYS A 264 -43.19 6.65 22.80
CA LYS A 264 -42.37 5.69 22.04
C LYS A 264 -41.16 6.37 21.39
N SER A 265 -41.38 7.51 20.73
CA SER A 265 -40.32 8.26 20.05
C SER A 265 -39.24 8.77 21.02
N GLU A 266 -39.62 9.33 22.17
CA GLU A 266 -38.63 9.83 23.15
C GLU A 266 -37.86 8.71 23.85
N ILE A 267 -38.51 7.57 24.14
CA ILE A 267 -37.80 6.37 24.65
C ILE A 267 -36.76 5.89 23.64
N LEU A 268 -37.14 5.75 22.36
CA LEU A 268 -36.22 5.30 21.31
C LEU A 268 -35.06 6.28 21.10
N LYS A 269 -35.32 7.58 21.15
CA LYS A 269 -34.29 8.62 21.07
C LYS A 269 -33.28 8.53 22.22
N HIS A 270 -33.74 8.20 23.42
CA HIS A 270 -32.87 7.98 24.57
C HIS A 270 -32.07 6.67 24.46
N ALA A 271 -32.66 5.61 23.90
CA ALA A 271 -31.98 4.31 23.74
C ALA A 271 -31.01 4.23 22.56
N TYR A 272 -31.14 5.13 21.56
CA TYR A 272 -30.33 5.13 20.34
C TYR A 272 -28.81 5.21 20.55
N PRO A 273 -28.26 6.03 21.47
CA PRO A 273 -26.83 6.06 21.76
C PRO A 273 -26.28 4.69 22.21
N ALA A 274 -27.02 3.95 23.06
CA ALA A 274 -26.62 2.62 23.49
C ALA A 274 -26.59 1.63 22.31
N PHE A 275 -27.61 1.65 21.45
CA PHE A 275 -27.62 0.85 20.22
C PHE A 275 -26.41 1.16 19.33
N LYS A 276 -26.07 2.44 19.14
CA LYS A 276 -24.90 2.84 18.36
C LYS A 276 -23.60 2.27 18.94
N THR A 277 -23.41 2.38 20.26
CA THR A 277 -22.24 1.82 20.96
C THR A 277 -22.17 0.30 20.81
N MET A 278 -23.31 -0.40 20.94
CA MET A 278 -23.41 -1.86 20.74
C MET A 278 -22.96 -2.28 19.34
N ILE A 279 -23.44 -1.59 18.31
CA ILE A 279 -23.09 -1.87 16.91
C ILE A 279 -21.61 -1.55 16.61
N GLU A 280 -21.06 -0.49 17.23
CA GLU A 280 -19.62 -0.19 17.16
C GLU A 280 -18.76 -1.27 17.82
N HIS A 281 -19.21 -1.84 18.95
CA HIS A 281 -18.54 -2.99 19.55
C HIS A 281 -18.60 -4.23 18.66
N LEU A 282 -19.76 -4.53 18.07
CA LEU A 282 -19.93 -5.63 17.12
C LEU A 282 -18.96 -5.49 15.94
N HIS A 283 -18.88 -4.28 15.35
CA HIS A 283 -17.94 -3.96 14.28
C HIS A 283 -16.49 -4.29 14.68
N ASN A 284 -16.06 -3.84 15.86
CA ASN A 284 -14.69 -4.03 16.32
C ASN A 284 -14.37 -5.50 16.64
N VAL A 285 -15.30 -6.23 17.25
CA VAL A 285 -15.14 -7.66 17.55
C VAL A 285 -14.98 -8.46 16.26
N VAL A 286 -15.89 -8.27 15.29
CA VAL A 286 -15.84 -8.96 14.00
C VAL A 286 -14.57 -8.60 13.22
N LEU A 287 -14.20 -7.31 13.18
CA LEU A 287 -12.99 -6.87 12.48
C LEU A 287 -11.70 -7.46 13.10
N ASN A 288 -11.62 -7.55 14.42
CA ASN A 288 -10.45 -8.14 15.08
C ASN A 288 -10.39 -9.66 14.88
N LYS A 289 -11.55 -10.33 14.89
CA LYS A 289 -11.64 -11.74 14.56
C LYS A 289 -11.21 -12.02 13.11
N TYR A 290 -11.69 -11.22 12.15
CA TYR A 290 -11.24 -11.28 10.76
C TYR A 290 -9.71 -11.21 10.64
N LYS A 291 -9.06 -10.26 11.33
CA LYS A 291 -7.59 -10.13 11.32
C LYS A 291 -6.92 -11.39 11.85
N SER A 292 -7.39 -11.92 12.98
CA SER A 292 -6.87 -13.14 13.58
C SER A 292 -7.04 -14.35 12.66
N ASP A 293 -8.23 -14.54 12.10
CA ASP A 293 -8.58 -15.68 11.25
C ASP A 293 -7.80 -15.63 9.93
N LEU A 294 -7.64 -14.44 9.34
CA LEU A 294 -6.81 -14.25 8.15
C LEU A 294 -5.34 -14.57 8.44
N GLU A 295 -4.79 -14.06 9.53
CA GLU A 295 -3.41 -14.39 9.93
C GLU A 295 -3.22 -15.90 10.15
N GLN A 296 -4.17 -16.55 10.82
CA GLN A 296 -4.12 -17.98 11.09
C GLN A 296 -4.21 -18.80 9.81
N SER A 297 -5.15 -18.49 8.91
CA SER A 297 -5.29 -19.17 7.61
C SER A 297 -4.02 -19.07 6.77
N LEU A 298 -3.36 -17.90 6.79
CA LEU A 298 -2.10 -17.69 6.10
C LEU A 298 -0.92 -18.42 6.76
N ARG A 299 -0.94 -18.63 8.08
CA ARG A 299 0.08 -19.45 8.77
C ARG A 299 -0.09 -20.94 8.48
N SER A 300 -1.33 -21.42 8.28
CA SER A 300 -1.60 -22.81 7.88
C SER A 300 -1.32 -23.12 6.41
N GLY A 301 -0.79 -22.16 5.64
CA GLY A 301 -0.46 -22.35 4.22
C GLY A 301 -1.64 -22.18 3.27
N GLY A 302 -2.71 -21.51 3.69
CA GLY A 302 -3.85 -21.21 2.81
C GLY A 302 -3.48 -20.23 1.70
N VAL A 303 -4.06 -20.43 0.51
CA VAL A 303 -3.95 -19.51 -0.64
C VAL A 303 -4.55 -18.15 -0.24
N PHE A 304 -3.82 -17.06 -0.51
CA PHE A 304 -4.18 -15.73 0.00
C PHE A 304 -5.58 -15.29 -0.44
N ALA A 305 -5.87 -15.30 -1.75
CA ALA A 305 -7.15 -14.81 -2.27
C ALA A 305 -8.35 -15.62 -1.75
N ALA A 306 -8.24 -16.96 -1.72
CA ALA A 306 -9.27 -17.83 -1.18
C ALA A 306 -9.49 -17.61 0.34
N SER A 307 -8.39 -17.51 1.10
CA SER A 307 -8.44 -17.26 2.55
C SER A 307 -9.08 -15.91 2.86
N ALA A 308 -8.70 -14.85 2.13
CA ALA A 308 -9.25 -13.52 2.30
C ALA A 308 -10.76 -13.50 2.00
N ARG A 309 -11.20 -14.10 0.88
CA ARG A 309 -12.64 -14.19 0.56
C ARG A 309 -13.43 -14.95 1.62
N HIS A 310 -12.93 -16.12 2.03
CA HIS A 310 -13.60 -16.95 3.04
C HIS A 310 -13.71 -16.22 4.39
N CYS A 311 -12.61 -15.63 4.87
CA CYS A 311 -12.61 -14.89 6.13
C CYS A 311 -13.52 -13.66 6.05
N SER A 312 -13.52 -12.93 4.92
CA SER A 312 -14.43 -11.80 4.72
C SER A 312 -15.89 -12.24 4.74
N GLN A 313 -16.25 -13.30 4.01
CA GLN A 313 -17.62 -13.82 3.99
C GLN A 313 -18.07 -14.28 5.37
N SER A 314 -17.26 -15.09 6.07
CA SER A 314 -17.56 -15.56 7.42
C SER A 314 -17.72 -14.39 8.40
N SER A 315 -16.91 -13.35 8.27
CA SER A 315 -17.00 -12.16 9.13
C SER A 315 -18.28 -11.37 8.86
N MET A 316 -18.68 -11.25 7.59
CA MET A 316 -19.93 -10.58 7.23
C MET A 316 -21.16 -11.36 7.71
N GLU A 317 -21.15 -12.68 7.61
CA GLU A 317 -22.23 -13.54 8.13
C GLU A 317 -22.36 -13.40 9.65
N GLU A 318 -21.25 -13.37 10.39
CA GLU A 318 -21.24 -13.16 11.84
C GLU A 318 -21.75 -11.77 12.23
N PHE A 319 -21.36 -10.74 11.48
CA PHE A 319 -21.90 -9.39 11.66
C PHE A 319 -23.41 -9.34 11.42
N ASP A 320 -23.89 -9.97 10.34
CA ASP A 320 -25.31 -10.00 10.00
C ASP A 320 -26.11 -10.80 11.06
N VAL A 321 -25.53 -11.85 11.66
CA VAL A 321 -26.11 -12.55 12.83
C VAL A 321 -26.21 -11.62 14.04
N GLY A 322 -25.11 -10.94 14.40
CA GLY A 322 -25.09 -10.02 15.53
C GLY A 322 -26.04 -8.83 15.35
N LEU A 323 -26.21 -8.36 14.11
CA LEU A 323 -27.15 -7.31 13.78
C LEU A 323 -28.61 -7.76 13.98
N ARG A 324 -28.96 -9.00 13.59
CA ARG A 324 -30.30 -9.56 13.84
C ARG A 324 -30.60 -9.69 15.33
N ASP A 325 -29.61 -10.02 16.14
CA ASP A 325 -29.73 -10.11 17.61
C ASP A 325 -29.92 -8.72 18.27
N SER A 326 -29.41 -7.67 17.63
CA SER A 326 -29.56 -6.27 18.05
C SER A 326 -30.87 -5.60 17.61
N PHE A 327 -31.69 -6.28 16.80
CA PHE A 327 -32.89 -5.70 16.20
C PHE A 327 -33.95 -5.36 17.25
N VAL A 328 -34.46 -4.13 17.20
CA VAL A 328 -35.49 -3.60 18.11
C VAL A 328 -36.78 -3.45 17.31
N LYS A 329 -37.83 -4.20 17.64
CA LYS A 329 -39.12 -4.19 16.91
C LYS A 329 -39.74 -2.80 16.83
N HIS A 330 -39.50 -1.98 17.84
CA HIS A 330 -40.07 -0.66 17.96
C HIS A 330 -39.41 0.39 17.07
N ALA A 331 -38.22 0.13 16.52
CA ALA A 331 -37.41 1.10 15.82
C ALA A 331 -36.91 0.62 14.45
N GLU A 332 -37.01 1.49 13.44
CA GLU A 332 -36.37 1.30 12.13
C GLU A 332 -34.98 1.94 12.12
N TRP A 333 -34.07 1.45 12.98
CA TRP A 333 -32.70 1.96 13.00
C TRP A 333 -31.87 1.38 11.84
N ASP A 334 -31.42 2.25 10.95
CA ASP A 334 -30.59 1.89 9.81
C ASP A 334 -29.14 1.60 10.23
N ALA A 335 -28.76 0.32 10.16
CA ALA A 335 -27.39 -0.14 10.39
C ALA A 335 -26.58 -0.37 9.10
N THR A 336 -27.15 -0.10 7.92
CA THR A 336 -26.47 -0.33 6.62
C THR A 336 -25.16 0.44 6.52
N LYS A 337 -25.11 1.67 7.05
CA LYS A 337 -23.90 2.49 7.09
C LYS A 337 -22.76 1.84 7.85
N VAL A 338 -23.05 1.15 8.96
CA VAL A 338 -22.01 0.46 9.73
C VAL A 338 -21.56 -0.81 9.02
N ARG A 339 -22.48 -1.54 8.38
CA ARG A 339 -22.15 -2.70 7.55
C ARG A 339 -21.19 -2.34 6.41
N ILE A 340 -21.49 -1.28 5.66
CA ILE A 340 -20.63 -0.78 4.57
C ILE A 340 -19.25 -0.35 5.13
N LYS A 341 -19.24 0.28 6.30
CA LYS A 341 -17.98 0.66 6.98
C LYS A 341 -17.15 -0.57 7.35
N LEU A 342 -17.77 -1.65 7.79
CA LEU A 342 -17.08 -2.91 8.09
C LEU A 342 -16.48 -3.53 6.83
N GLU A 343 -17.26 -3.62 5.75
CA GLU A 343 -16.78 -4.12 4.45
C GLU A 343 -15.53 -3.35 4.00
N HIS A 344 -15.56 -2.02 4.05
CA HIS A 344 -14.42 -1.19 3.68
C HIS A 344 -13.20 -1.43 4.58
N HIS A 345 -13.39 -1.60 5.90
CA HIS A 345 -12.28 -1.89 6.83
C HIS A 345 -11.67 -3.28 6.59
N VAL A 346 -12.51 -4.28 6.29
CA VAL A 346 -12.08 -5.64 5.95
C VAL A 346 -11.27 -5.65 4.65
N GLU A 347 -11.77 -4.97 3.62
CA GLU A 347 -11.08 -4.81 2.33
C GLU A 347 -9.76 -4.04 2.46
N ALA A 348 -9.76 -2.93 3.20
CA ALA A 348 -8.56 -2.14 3.44
C ALA A 348 -7.48 -2.95 4.17
N HIS A 349 -7.88 -3.74 5.17
CA HIS A 349 -6.96 -4.64 5.85
C HIS A 349 -6.45 -5.75 4.92
N ALA A 350 -7.33 -6.36 4.12
CA ALA A 350 -6.94 -7.36 3.12
C ALA A 350 -5.92 -6.79 2.13
N ALA A 351 -6.13 -5.57 1.63
CA ALA A 351 -5.24 -4.88 0.71
C ALA A 351 -3.87 -4.57 1.36
N SER A 352 -3.86 -4.15 2.62
CA SER A 352 -2.63 -3.93 3.38
C SER A 352 -1.82 -5.23 3.55
N VAL A 353 -2.47 -6.32 3.96
CA VAL A 353 -1.81 -7.63 4.09
C VAL A 353 -1.33 -8.14 2.72
N ARG A 354 -2.13 -7.95 1.66
CA ARG A 354 -1.73 -8.27 0.29
C ARG A 354 -0.45 -7.53 -0.10
N GLY A 355 -0.40 -6.21 0.10
CA GLY A 355 0.77 -5.38 -0.22
C GLY A 355 2.04 -5.81 0.52
N THR A 356 1.94 -6.08 1.82
CA THR A 356 3.11 -6.55 2.61
C THR A 356 3.61 -7.92 2.16
N LYS A 357 2.70 -8.86 1.84
CA LYS A 357 3.06 -10.18 1.32
C LYS A 357 3.69 -10.11 -0.07
N LEU A 358 3.15 -9.29 -0.96
CA LEU A 358 3.72 -9.07 -2.29
C LEU A 358 5.12 -8.44 -2.23
N ALA A 359 5.33 -7.46 -1.35
CA ALA A 359 6.64 -6.86 -1.13
C ALA A 359 7.66 -7.89 -0.62
N LYS A 360 7.26 -8.75 0.33
CA LYS A 360 8.10 -9.85 0.83
C LYS A 360 8.41 -10.87 -0.27
N LEU A 361 7.43 -11.22 -1.09
CA LEU A 361 7.60 -12.15 -2.20
C LEU A 361 8.58 -11.57 -3.24
N LYS A 362 8.41 -10.31 -3.62
CA LYS A 362 9.31 -9.59 -4.51
C LYS A 362 10.75 -9.62 -3.98
N ALA A 363 10.98 -9.21 -2.73
CA ALA A 363 12.30 -9.20 -2.12
C ALA A 363 12.95 -10.60 -2.08
N ASN A 364 12.17 -11.66 -1.86
CA ASN A 364 12.67 -13.03 -1.89
C ASN A 364 13.16 -13.42 -3.30
N TYR A 365 12.44 -13.06 -4.35
CA TYR A 365 12.83 -13.36 -5.73
C TYR A 365 13.99 -12.47 -6.21
N GLU A 366 14.03 -11.20 -5.82
CA GLU A 366 15.19 -10.31 -6.04
C GLU A 366 16.45 -10.92 -5.44
N LYS A 367 16.37 -11.40 -4.18
CA LYS A 367 17.50 -12.09 -3.52
C LYS A 367 17.90 -13.38 -4.24
N LYS A 368 16.94 -14.23 -4.62
CA LYS A 368 17.23 -15.47 -5.37
C LYS A 368 17.94 -15.16 -6.69
N LEU A 369 17.51 -14.11 -7.39
CA LEU A 369 18.10 -13.70 -8.66
C LEU A 369 19.51 -13.12 -8.46
N LEU A 370 19.74 -12.38 -7.38
CA LEU A 370 21.06 -11.92 -6.97
C LEU A 370 22.00 -13.11 -6.71
N ASP A 371 21.58 -14.07 -5.90
CA ASP A 371 22.37 -15.25 -5.56
C ASP A 371 22.70 -16.11 -6.81
N ALA A 372 21.77 -16.21 -7.77
CA ALA A 372 21.95 -16.97 -9.00
C ALA A 372 22.83 -16.27 -10.06
N LEU A 373 22.76 -14.94 -10.18
CA LEU A 373 23.48 -14.19 -11.21
C LEU A 373 24.85 -13.68 -10.74
N ALA A 374 24.98 -13.22 -9.49
CA ALA A 374 26.14 -12.46 -9.05
C ALA A 374 27.45 -13.26 -9.14
N GLY A 375 27.47 -14.47 -8.56
CA GLY A 375 28.67 -15.33 -8.55
C GLY A 375 29.09 -15.80 -9.93
N PRO A 376 28.19 -16.38 -10.75
CA PRO A 376 28.54 -16.83 -12.09
C PRO A 376 28.96 -15.70 -13.03
N VAL A 377 28.34 -14.51 -12.94
CA VAL A 377 28.74 -13.34 -13.75
C VAL A 377 30.17 -12.91 -13.40
N GLN A 378 30.49 -12.84 -12.10
CA GLN A 378 31.85 -12.55 -11.64
C GLN A 378 32.85 -13.56 -12.23
N SER A 379 32.61 -14.86 -12.07
CA SER A 379 33.50 -15.91 -12.58
C SER A 379 33.71 -15.87 -14.11
N ILE A 380 32.65 -15.59 -14.88
CA ILE A 380 32.75 -15.46 -16.34
C ILE A 380 33.57 -14.23 -16.75
N LEU A 381 33.43 -13.12 -16.02
CA LEU A 381 34.20 -11.90 -16.27
C LEU A 381 35.67 -12.05 -15.88
N GLU A 382 35.96 -12.71 -14.76
CA GLU A 382 37.33 -12.98 -14.28
C GLU A 382 38.14 -13.83 -15.28
N THR A 383 37.52 -14.88 -15.83
CA THR A 383 38.18 -15.79 -16.77
C THR A 383 38.39 -15.17 -18.15
N GLY A 384 37.42 -14.39 -18.65
CA GLY A 384 37.52 -13.68 -19.93
C GLY A 384 37.76 -14.57 -21.15
N GLU A 385 37.37 -15.84 -21.08
CA GLU A 385 37.56 -16.81 -22.15
C GLU A 385 36.41 -16.78 -23.16
N GLY A 386 36.74 -16.80 -24.46
CA GLY A 386 35.75 -16.81 -25.55
C GLY A 386 34.87 -15.54 -25.60
N ASP A 387 33.61 -15.69 -26.02
CA ASP A 387 32.60 -14.64 -25.94
C ASP A 387 31.92 -14.65 -24.56
N SER A 388 32.60 -14.09 -23.56
CA SER A 388 32.14 -14.02 -22.16
C SER A 388 30.75 -13.37 -22.04
N TRP A 389 30.45 -12.38 -22.88
CA TRP A 389 29.15 -11.70 -22.88
C TRP A 389 28.03 -12.57 -23.47
N ALA A 390 28.29 -13.44 -24.46
CA ALA A 390 27.30 -14.42 -24.90
C ALA A 390 26.95 -15.44 -23.81
N SER A 391 27.93 -15.87 -23.01
CA SER A 391 27.69 -16.72 -21.84
C SER A 391 26.86 -16.02 -20.77
N ILE A 392 27.18 -14.75 -20.47
CA ILE A 392 26.37 -13.91 -19.56
C ILE A 392 24.95 -13.72 -20.09
N ARG A 393 24.75 -13.46 -21.40
CA ARG A 393 23.41 -13.31 -22.01
C ARG A 393 22.57 -14.58 -21.85
N ARG A 394 23.16 -15.76 -22.05
CA ARG A 394 22.48 -17.05 -21.90
C ARG A 394 22.09 -17.32 -20.45
N LEU A 395 23.02 -17.10 -19.52
CA LEU A 395 22.77 -17.22 -18.09
C LEU A 395 21.67 -16.25 -17.64
N TYR A 396 21.81 -14.96 -17.96
CA TYR A 396 20.83 -13.92 -17.63
C TYR A 396 19.43 -14.29 -18.15
N ARG A 397 19.31 -14.71 -19.41
CA ARG A 397 18.02 -15.10 -20.00
C ARG A 397 17.43 -16.30 -19.29
N HIS A 398 18.23 -17.33 -19.02
CA HIS A 398 17.75 -18.55 -18.37
C HIS A 398 17.27 -18.29 -16.94
N GLU A 399 18.12 -17.70 -16.10
CA GLU A 399 17.79 -17.43 -14.70
C GLU A 399 16.66 -16.42 -14.54
N THR A 400 16.62 -15.38 -15.39
CA THR A 400 15.56 -14.37 -15.35
C THR A 400 14.21 -14.94 -15.80
N GLU A 401 14.15 -15.72 -16.87
CA GLU A 401 12.88 -16.33 -17.31
C GLU A 401 12.40 -17.43 -16.35
N ASN A 402 13.31 -18.19 -15.73
CA ASN A 402 12.98 -19.13 -14.66
C ASN A 402 12.40 -18.40 -13.44
N ALA A 403 13.06 -17.32 -13.00
CA ALA A 403 12.61 -16.50 -11.88
C ALA A 403 11.25 -15.82 -12.17
N ILE A 404 11.07 -15.28 -13.38
CA ILE A 404 9.79 -14.68 -13.82
C ILE A 404 8.69 -15.73 -13.82
N SER A 405 8.93 -16.91 -14.39
CA SER A 405 7.92 -17.99 -14.47
C SER A 405 7.50 -18.45 -13.07
N ALA A 406 8.45 -18.67 -12.18
CA ALA A 406 8.18 -19.04 -10.78
C ALA A 406 7.47 -17.90 -10.02
N PHE A 407 7.89 -16.65 -10.23
CA PHE A 407 7.27 -15.48 -9.61
C PHE A 407 5.84 -15.28 -10.09
N SER A 408 5.57 -15.36 -11.39
CA SER A 408 4.23 -15.28 -11.97
C SER A 408 3.32 -16.41 -11.45
N ALA A 409 3.84 -17.63 -11.29
CA ALA A 409 3.09 -18.71 -10.66
C ALA A 409 2.71 -18.37 -9.20
N SER A 410 3.65 -17.87 -8.40
CA SER A 410 3.38 -17.43 -7.03
C SER A 410 2.43 -16.22 -6.95
N LEU A 411 2.46 -15.31 -7.93
CA LEU A 411 1.56 -14.14 -7.99
C LEU A 411 0.10 -14.53 -8.30
N SER A 412 -0.13 -15.67 -8.97
CA SER A 412 -1.48 -16.13 -9.29
C SER A 412 -2.36 -16.35 -8.05
N GLU A 413 -1.76 -16.66 -6.90
CA GLU A 413 -2.43 -16.83 -5.61
C GLU A 413 -3.09 -15.56 -5.06
N PHE A 414 -2.71 -14.40 -5.59
CA PHE A 414 -3.14 -13.07 -5.11
C PHE A 414 -4.21 -12.42 -6.00
N GLU A 415 -4.53 -13.02 -7.15
CA GLU A 415 -5.54 -12.54 -8.11
C GLU A 415 -5.39 -11.05 -8.46
N LEU A 416 -4.17 -10.67 -8.84
CA LEU A 416 -3.85 -9.30 -9.23
C LEU A 416 -4.43 -8.93 -10.59
N ASP A 417 -4.66 -7.64 -10.80
CA ASP A 417 -4.97 -7.12 -12.11
C ASP A 417 -3.78 -7.31 -13.07
N GLN A 418 -4.07 -7.42 -14.37
CA GLN A 418 -3.04 -7.69 -15.38
C GLN A 418 -1.98 -6.58 -15.46
N ILE A 419 -2.35 -5.32 -15.15
CA ILE A 419 -1.44 -4.17 -15.22
C ILE A 419 -0.41 -4.26 -14.10
N THR A 420 -0.86 -4.49 -12.87
CA THR A 420 0.00 -4.67 -11.69
C THR A 420 0.87 -5.91 -11.83
N LEU A 421 0.31 -7.03 -12.32
CA LEU A 421 1.08 -8.24 -12.57
C LEU A 421 2.21 -7.99 -13.57
N HIS A 422 1.91 -7.34 -14.71
CA HIS A 422 2.92 -7.00 -15.71
C HIS A 422 3.98 -6.05 -15.16
N LYS A 423 3.58 -5.03 -14.39
CA LYS A 423 4.49 -4.10 -13.74
C LYS A 423 5.46 -4.81 -12.80
N MET A 424 4.98 -5.69 -11.93
CA MET A 424 5.84 -6.44 -10.99
C MET A 424 6.82 -7.38 -11.71
N VAL A 425 6.38 -8.03 -12.79
CA VAL A 425 7.26 -8.87 -13.63
C VAL A 425 8.36 -8.04 -14.29
N MET A 426 8.02 -6.86 -14.81
CA MET A 426 9.00 -5.94 -15.40
C MET A 426 10.01 -5.45 -14.36
N GLU A 427 9.58 -5.13 -13.14
CA GLU A 427 10.48 -4.75 -12.05
C GLU A 427 11.51 -5.85 -11.72
N ILE A 428 11.10 -7.13 -11.70
CA ILE A 428 12.03 -8.26 -11.51
C ILE A 428 13.02 -8.38 -12.68
N ARG A 429 12.56 -8.20 -13.92
CA ARG A 429 13.41 -8.23 -15.12
C ARG A 429 14.46 -7.11 -15.10
N GLU A 430 14.04 -5.91 -14.71
CA GLU A 430 14.92 -4.74 -14.54
C GLU A 430 15.91 -4.96 -13.40
N HIS A 431 15.48 -5.55 -12.28
CA HIS A 431 16.38 -5.91 -11.18
C HIS A 431 17.47 -6.90 -11.62
N GLY A 432 17.09 -7.93 -12.38
CA GLY A 432 18.04 -8.87 -12.99
C GLY A 432 19.08 -8.18 -13.88
N ARG A 433 18.64 -7.24 -14.72
CA ARG A 433 19.55 -6.44 -15.57
C ARG A 433 20.49 -5.59 -14.70
N SER A 434 19.94 -4.93 -13.68
CA SER A 434 20.71 -4.09 -12.76
C SER A 434 21.79 -4.89 -12.00
N ILE A 435 21.52 -6.12 -11.58
CA ILE A 435 22.52 -7.00 -10.94
C ILE A 435 23.72 -7.21 -11.85
N VAL A 436 23.49 -7.54 -13.13
CA VAL A 436 24.57 -7.75 -14.10
C VAL A 436 25.35 -6.45 -14.34
N GLU A 437 24.68 -5.31 -14.44
CA GLU A 437 25.32 -4.00 -14.62
C GLU A 437 26.18 -3.59 -13.41
N VAL A 438 25.69 -3.83 -12.19
CA VAL A 438 26.45 -3.56 -10.95
C VAL A 438 27.67 -4.45 -10.87
N LYS A 439 27.51 -5.76 -11.08
CA LYS A 439 28.64 -6.71 -11.05
C LYS A 439 29.66 -6.43 -12.13
N ALA A 440 29.24 -6.16 -13.37
CA ALA A 440 30.17 -5.78 -14.42
C ALA A 440 30.99 -4.52 -14.08
N ARG A 441 30.38 -3.55 -13.38
CA ARG A 441 31.07 -2.32 -12.94
C ARG A 441 32.03 -2.56 -11.78
N GLU A 442 31.68 -3.44 -10.84
CA GLU A 442 32.58 -3.89 -9.77
C GLU A 442 33.82 -4.58 -10.35
N GLU A 443 33.62 -5.56 -11.25
CA GLU A 443 34.72 -6.32 -11.85
C GLU A 443 35.60 -5.47 -12.77
N ALA A 444 35.01 -4.52 -13.51
CA ALA A 444 35.77 -3.56 -14.31
C ALA A 444 36.71 -2.68 -13.47
N GLY A 445 36.38 -2.43 -12.19
CA GLY A 445 37.27 -1.74 -11.26
C GLY A 445 38.55 -2.53 -10.95
N SER A 446 38.45 -3.86 -10.95
CA SER A 446 39.53 -4.82 -10.68
C SER A 446 40.25 -5.31 -11.93
N VAL A 447 39.89 -4.82 -13.12
CA VAL A 447 40.41 -5.29 -14.43
C VAL A 447 41.93 -5.41 -14.50
N LEU A 448 42.70 -4.49 -13.90
CA LEU A 448 44.16 -4.57 -13.94
C LEU A 448 44.68 -5.82 -13.23
N MET A 449 44.06 -6.20 -12.12
CA MET A 449 44.47 -7.38 -11.35
C MET A 449 44.27 -8.63 -12.20
N TYR A 450 43.08 -8.78 -12.80
CA TYR A 450 42.79 -9.91 -13.68
C TYR A 450 43.67 -9.92 -14.94
N MET A 451 43.96 -8.75 -15.52
CA MET A 451 44.90 -8.65 -16.65
C MET A 451 46.30 -9.13 -16.27
N LYS A 452 46.78 -8.83 -15.06
CA LYS A 452 48.10 -9.29 -14.57
C LYS A 452 48.12 -10.78 -14.32
N GLU A 453 47.06 -11.32 -13.73
CA GLU A 453 46.93 -12.76 -13.50
C GLU A 453 46.88 -13.52 -14.83
N ARG A 454 46.09 -13.04 -15.80
CA ARG A 454 46.04 -13.63 -17.15
C ARG A 454 47.38 -13.49 -17.90
N PHE A 455 48.06 -12.36 -17.76
CA PHE A 455 49.40 -12.20 -18.32
C PHE A 455 50.40 -13.18 -17.69
N SER A 456 50.39 -13.30 -16.36
CA SER A 456 51.33 -14.14 -15.61
C SER A 456 51.09 -15.62 -15.91
N THR A 457 49.84 -16.06 -15.98
CA THR A 457 49.48 -17.45 -16.33
C THR A 457 49.97 -17.81 -17.72
N VAL A 458 49.68 -16.98 -18.75
CA VAL A 458 50.14 -17.24 -20.13
C VAL A 458 51.67 -17.14 -20.27
N LEU A 459 52.33 -16.25 -19.54
CA LEU A 459 53.78 -16.13 -19.58
C LEU A 459 54.49 -17.31 -18.88
N SER A 460 53.97 -17.73 -17.73
CA SER A 460 54.61 -18.74 -16.86
C SER A 460 54.21 -20.18 -17.16
N HIS A 461 53.14 -20.42 -17.92
CA HIS A 461 52.69 -21.78 -18.26
C HIS A 461 52.80 -22.03 -19.77
N ASP A 462 52.95 -23.30 -20.13
CA ASP A 462 52.84 -23.78 -21.51
C ASP A 462 51.38 -24.13 -21.90
N LYS A 463 51.20 -24.64 -23.12
CA LYS A 463 49.87 -24.99 -23.65
C LYS A 463 49.21 -26.15 -22.89
N ASP A 464 49.98 -26.93 -22.15
CA ASP A 464 49.53 -28.06 -21.35
C ASP A 464 49.33 -27.67 -19.87
N SER A 465 49.34 -26.35 -19.58
CA SER A 465 49.23 -25.78 -18.22
C SER A 465 50.36 -26.18 -17.27
N MET A 466 51.52 -26.56 -17.81
CA MET A 466 52.70 -26.86 -17.00
C MET A 466 53.59 -25.62 -16.87
N PRO A 467 54.25 -25.40 -15.71
CA PRO A 467 55.18 -24.28 -15.54
C PRO A 467 56.30 -24.31 -16.58
N ARG A 468 56.44 -23.23 -17.33
CA ARG A 468 57.39 -23.07 -18.43
C ARG A 468 58.82 -22.99 -17.91
N THR A 469 59.68 -23.87 -18.42
CA THR A 469 61.12 -23.82 -18.21
C THR A 469 61.81 -23.19 -19.42
N TRP A 470 62.54 -22.09 -19.21
CA TRP A 470 63.22 -21.33 -20.26
C TRP A 470 64.43 -22.10 -20.84
N THR A 471 64.19 -23.03 -21.76
CA THR A 471 65.20 -23.97 -22.32
C THR A 471 66.02 -23.41 -23.49
N GLY A 472 65.83 -22.13 -23.85
CA GLY A 472 66.64 -21.43 -24.86
C GLY A 472 66.10 -21.45 -26.28
N ASN A 473 65.15 -22.35 -26.61
CA ASN A 473 64.55 -22.47 -27.94
C ASN A 473 63.23 -21.69 -28.13
N GLU A 474 62.72 -21.08 -27.06
CA GLU A 474 61.44 -20.36 -27.07
C GLU A 474 61.62 -18.88 -27.43
N ASP A 475 60.73 -18.34 -28.25
CA ASP A 475 60.67 -16.91 -28.55
C ASP A 475 59.87 -16.17 -27.46
N ILE A 476 60.60 -15.62 -26.48
CA ILE A 476 60.03 -14.85 -25.38
C ILE A 476 59.23 -13.63 -25.90
N HIS A 477 59.62 -13.03 -27.03
CA HIS A 477 58.89 -11.88 -27.57
C HIS A 477 57.53 -12.29 -28.14
N ALA A 478 57.45 -13.44 -28.83
CA ALA A 478 56.19 -13.99 -29.31
C ALA A 478 55.26 -14.37 -28.14
N ILE A 479 55.79 -15.05 -27.12
CA ILE A 479 55.03 -15.44 -25.92
C ILE A 479 54.55 -14.20 -25.15
N THR A 480 55.41 -13.20 -25.00
CA THR A 480 55.04 -11.93 -24.34
C THR A 480 53.97 -11.18 -25.14
N ARG A 481 54.02 -11.21 -26.48
CA ARG A 481 52.99 -10.62 -27.34
C ARG A 481 51.65 -11.35 -27.17
N GLU A 482 51.67 -12.68 -27.09
CA GLU A 482 50.48 -13.51 -26.84
C GLU A 482 49.89 -13.24 -25.46
N ALA A 483 50.71 -13.19 -24.41
CA ALA A 483 50.29 -12.86 -23.04
C ALA A 483 49.69 -11.44 -22.95
N ARG A 484 50.28 -10.47 -23.63
CA ARG A 484 49.76 -9.10 -23.74
C ARG A 484 48.44 -9.04 -24.49
N LEU A 485 48.29 -9.79 -25.59
CA LEU A 485 47.05 -9.88 -26.35
C LEU A 485 45.93 -10.55 -25.53
N ALA A 486 46.24 -11.58 -24.76
CA ALA A 486 45.29 -12.22 -23.85
C ALA A 486 44.81 -11.25 -22.75
N ALA A 487 45.72 -10.48 -22.14
CA ALA A 487 45.36 -9.45 -21.17
C ALA A 487 44.55 -8.31 -21.81
N LEU A 488 44.83 -7.94 -23.07
CA LEU A 488 44.10 -6.90 -23.78
C LEU A 488 42.66 -7.31 -24.13
N ARG A 489 42.44 -8.57 -24.48
CA ARG A 489 41.10 -9.12 -24.70
C ARG A 489 40.23 -9.02 -23.44
N LEU A 490 40.82 -9.28 -22.28
CA LEU A 490 40.12 -9.13 -20.99
C LEU A 490 39.69 -7.67 -20.74
N LEU A 491 40.56 -6.71 -21.07
CA LEU A 491 40.23 -5.29 -21.02
C LEU A 491 39.11 -4.92 -21.99
N SER A 492 39.08 -5.52 -23.19
CA SER A 492 38.01 -5.35 -24.17
C SER A 492 36.66 -5.91 -23.67
N VAL A 493 36.68 -7.05 -22.99
CA VAL A 493 35.48 -7.63 -22.35
C VAL A 493 34.95 -6.70 -21.26
N MET A 494 35.82 -6.12 -20.43
CA MET A 494 35.44 -5.24 -19.31
C MET A 494 35.30 -3.76 -19.67
N ALA A 495 35.45 -3.37 -20.94
CA ALA A 495 35.33 -1.98 -21.37
C ALA A 495 33.86 -1.51 -21.49
N ALA A 496 32.95 -2.42 -21.86
CA ALA A 496 31.54 -2.12 -22.09
C ALA A 496 30.63 -3.34 -21.81
N ILE A 497 29.38 -3.05 -21.45
CA ILE A 497 28.30 -4.02 -21.22
C ILE A 497 27.68 -4.41 -22.56
N ARG A 498 27.63 -5.71 -22.87
CA ARG A 498 27.08 -6.25 -24.13
C ARG A 498 25.88 -7.18 -23.91
N LEU A 499 24.85 -6.67 -23.22
CA LEU A 499 23.62 -7.42 -22.94
C LEU A 499 22.64 -7.43 -24.12
N ASP A 500 22.57 -6.35 -24.91
CA ASP A 500 21.58 -6.18 -25.99
C ASP A 500 22.08 -6.67 -27.38
N ASP A 501 23.18 -7.44 -27.43
CA ASP A 501 23.76 -8.06 -28.65
C ASP A 501 24.09 -7.08 -29.79
N LYS A 502 24.44 -5.84 -29.43
CA LYS A 502 24.90 -4.83 -30.39
C LYS A 502 26.38 -5.05 -30.72
N PRO A 503 26.78 -5.00 -32.00
CA PRO A 503 28.19 -5.09 -32.37
C PRO A 503 28.94 -3.86 -31.86
N ASP A 504 30.20 -4.04 -31.45
CA ASP A 504 31.12 -2.94 -31.17
C ASP A 504 32.50 -3.22 -31.76
N ARG A 505 33.30 -2.15 -31.88
CA ARG A 505 34.65 -2.18 -32.48
C ARG A 505 35.75 -2.06 -31.43
N ILE A 506 35.44 -2.29 -30.15
CA ILE A 506 36.35 -2.01 -29.02
C ILE A 506 37.60 -2.89 -29.08
N ASP A 507 37.44 -4.20 -29.33
CA ASP A 507 38.56 -5.15 -29.39
C ASP A 507 39.57 -4.80 -30.50
N GLN A 508 39.04 -4.48 -31.68
CA GLN A 508 39.84 -4.06 -32.84
C GLN A 508 40.55 -2.72 -32.59
N ALA A 509 39.84 -1.76 -31.98
CA ALA A 509 40.41 -0.45 -31.65
C ALA A 509 41.53 -0.54 -30.61
N LEU A 510 41.34 -1.34 -29.55
CA LEU A 510 42.35 -1.57 -28.52
C LEU A 510 43.58 -2.28 -29.07
N THR A 511 43.40 -3.35 -29.86
CA THR A 511 44.51 -4.13 -30.43
C THR A 511 45.36 -3.29 -31.38
N THR A 512 44.72 -2.56 -32.31
CA THR A 512 45.40 -1.73 -33.30
C THR A 512 46.16 -0.57 -32.64
N ALA A 513 45.58 0.07 -31.63
CA ALA A 513 46.16 1.25 -31.01
C ALA A 513 47.22 0.97 -29.93
N LEU A 514 47.14 -0.18 -29.23
CA LEU A 514 47.97 -0.47 -28.06
C LEU A 514 48.98 -1.60 -28.24
N LEU A 515 48.70 -2.57 -29.12
CA LEU A 515 49.57 -3.74 -29.34
C LEU A 515 50.46 -3.57 -30.59
N ASP A 516 49.89 -3.07 -31.69
CA ASP A 516 50.60 -2.92 -32.98
C ASP A 516 51.24 -1.53 -33.17
N GLY A 517 50.95 -0.56 -32.29
CA GLY A 517 51.46 0.82 -32.30
C GLY A 517 52.91 1.02 -31.82
N GLY A 518 53.79 0.05 -32.04
CA GLY A 518 55.23 0.19 -31.74
C GLY A 518 55.94 1.18 -32.68
N PRO A 519 57.12 1.73 -32.30
CA PRO A 519 57.81 2.82 -33.01
C PRO A 519 58.28 2.50 -34.45
N LEU A 520 58.02 1.29 -34.96
CA LEU A 520 58.42 0.84 -36.30
C LEU A 520 57.29 0.86 -37.35
N SER A 521 56.04 1.15 -36.98
CA SER A 521 54.90 1.13 -37.92
C SER A 521 54.40 2.51 -38.36
N GLN A 522 55.23 3.56 -38.28
CA GLN A 522 54.87 4.92 -38.72
C GLN A 522 54.97 5.13 -40.24
N LYS A 523 55.29 4.08 -41.01
CA LYS A 523 55.34 4.11 -42.48
C LYS A 523 54.39 3.09 -43.09
N ARG A 524 53.08 3.35 -43.04
CA ARG A 524 52.08 3.05 -44.10
C ARG A 524 50.66 3.13 -43.54
N SER A 525 50.10 4.34 -43.59
CA SER A 525 48.76 4.65 -44.13
C SER A 525 48.38 6.06 -43.67
N ILE A 526 48.61 7.03 -44.55
CA ILE A 526 48.07 8.39 -44.44
C ILE A 526 46.62 8.28 -44.90
N GLU A 527 45.74 7.87 -44.00
CA GLU A 527 44.28 8.05 -44.05
C GLU A 527 43.70 7.29 -42.85
N PHE A 528 42.89 7.98 -42.03
CA PHE A 528 42.32 7.54 -40.74
C PHE A 528 43.27 7.56 -39.53
N THR A 529 43.07 8.52 -38.61
CA THR A 529 43.07 8.33 -37.13
C THR A 529 43.07 9.69 -36.43
N SER A 530 41.89 10.25 -36.16
CA SER A 530 41.71 10.92 -34.87
C SER A 530 42.05 9.88 -33.79
N ASP A 531 42.88 10.21 -32.80
CA ASP A 531 43.34 9.27 -31.76
C ASP A 531 42.12 8.63 -31.07
N LEU A 532 41.72 7.42 -31.50
CA LEU A 532 40.47 6.74 -31.11
C LEU A 532 40.40 6.52 -29.58
N LEU A 533 41.55 6.53 -28.90
CA LEU A 533 41.67 6.41 -27.45
C LEU A 533 41.75 7.74 -26.69
N ALA A 534 41.75 8.88 -27.39
CA ALA A 534 41.68 10.22 -26.80
C ALA A 534 40.23 10.69 -26.57
N SER A 535 39.24 9.93 -27.05
CA SER A 535 37.81 10.19 -26.84
C SER A 535 37.36 9.81 -25.42
N CYS A 536 36.36 10.54 -24.92
CA CYS A 536 35.68 10.25 -23.64
C CYS A 536 34.57 9.20 -23.77
N THR A 537 34.25 8.74 -24.98
CA THR A 537 33.19 7.76 -25.27
C THR A 537 33.61 6.77 -26.35
N TRP A 538 33.14 5.53 -26.25
CA TRP A 538 33.28 4.53 -27.31
C TRP A 538 32.31 4.83 -28.46
N GLU A 539 32.76 4.63 -29.70
CA GLU A 539 31.90 4.67 -30.88
C GLU A 539 30.91 3.48 -30.81
N GLU A 540 29.63 3.70 -31.10
CA GLU A 540 28.54 2.69 -31.10
C GLU A 540 28.09 2.13 -29.73
N VAL A 541 28.70 2.55 -28.60
CA VAL A 541 28.27 2.13 -27.25
C VAL A 541 27.63 3.30 -26.49
N ALA A 542 26.48 3.03 -25.84
CA ALA A 542 25.80 4.04 -25.05
C ALA A 542 26.59 4.39 -23.76
N PRO A 543 26.52 5.64 -23.27
CA PRO A 543 27.22 6.04 -22.04
C PRO A 543 26.87 5.18 -20.82
N LYS A 544 25.62 4.71 -20.73
CA LYS A 544 25.14 3.82 -19.65
C LYS A 544 25.80 2.43 -19.65
N ASP A 545 26.20 1.96 -20.82
CA ASP A 545 26.78 0.63 -21.03
C ASP A 545 28.32 0.71 -21.03
N THR A 546 28.91 1.90 -20.90
CA THR A 546 30.37 2.09 -20.81
C THR A 546 30.86 1.82 -19.38
N LEU A 547 31.76 0.84 -19.22
CA LEU A 547 32.38 0.50 -17.93
C LEU A 547 33.72 1.23 -17.76
N ILE A 548 34.57 1.21 -18.79
CA ILE A 548 35.89 1.84 -18.80
C ILE A 548 36.00 2.76 -20.02
N ILE A 549 36.32 4.02 -19.76
CA ILE A 549 36.51 5.06 -20.78
C ILE A 549 37.81 4.78 -21.57
N PRO A 550 37.87 5.05 -22.90
CA PRO A 550 39.06 4.80 -23.72
C PRO A 550 40.38 5.34 -23.16
N VAL A 551 40.36 6.57 -22.60
CA VAL A 551 41.53 7.19 -21.96
C VAL A 551 42.03 6.38 -20.76
N LYS A 552 41.11 5.79 -19.97
CA LYS A 552 41.45 4.91 -18.85
C LYS A 552 42.00 3.56 -19.32
N CYS A 553 41.50 3.02 -20.43
CA CYS A 553 42.08 1.81 -21.03
C CYS A 553 43.56 2.02 -21.38
N ARG A 554 43.92 3.20 -21.92
CA ARG A 554 45.30 3.56 -22.22
C ARG A 554 46.18 3.65 -20.97
N SER A 555 45.67 4.22 -19.87
CA SER A 555 46.43 4.32 -18.61
C SER A 555 46.58 2.96 -17.92
N ILE A 556 45.55 2.12 -17.93
CA ILE A 556 45.58 0.75 -17.43
C ILE A 556 46.61 -0.07 -18.22
N TRP A 557 46.63 0.06 -19.55
CA TRP A 557 47.61 -0.62 -20.41
C TRP A 557 49.05 -0.20 -20.11
N LYS A 558 49.31 1.12 -19.95
CA LYS A 558 50.64 1.61 -19.57
C LYS A 558 51.09 1.06 -18.22
N ARG A 559 50.19 1.02 -17.24
CA ARG A 559 50.46 0.47 -15.90
C ARG A 559 50.73 -1.03 -15.95
N LEU A 560 49.97 -1.79 -16.73
CA LEU A 560 50.22 -3.21 -16.96
C LEU A 560 51.62 -3.44 -17.55
N ASN A 561 51.99 -2.69 -18.59
CA ASN A 561 53.30 -2.85 -19.22
C ASN A 561 54.44 -2.55 -18.22
N ALA A 562 54.36 -1.47 -17.45
CA ALA A 562 55.37 -1.14 -16.45
C ALA A 562 55.49 -2.22 -15.35
N GLU A 563 54.38 -2.79 -14.88
CA GLU A 563 54.39 -3.82 -13.83
C GLU A 563 54.83 -5.21 -14.35
N THR A 564 54.59 -5.50 -15.63
CA THR A 564 54.96 -6.78 -16.27
C THR A 564 56.36 -6.78 -16.88
N GLU A 565 56.95 -5.61 -17.14
CA GLU A 565 58.30 -5.45 -17.68
C GLU A 565 59.36 -6.16 -16.83
N TYR A 566 59.25 -6.11 -15.50
CA TYR A 566 60.16 -6.83 -14.61
C TYR A 566 60.07 -8.36 -14.80
N ALA A 567 58.86 -8.90 -14.92
CA ALA A 567 58.65 -10.34 -15.13
C ALA A 567 59.20 -10.81 -16.49
N VAL A 568 59.05 -9.99 -17.54
CA VAL A 568 59.62 -10.26 -18.87
C VAL A 568 61.15 -10.17 -18.83
N ALA A 569 61.72 -9.17 -18.17
CA ALA A 569 63.17 -9.05 -18.01
C ALA A 569 63.76 -10.22 -17.20
N GLN A 570 63.03 -10.69 -16.18
CA GLN A 570 63.40 -11.88 -15.42
C GLN A 570 63.40 -13.14 -16.29
N ALA A 571 62.37 -13.34 -17.14
CA ALA A 571 62.31 -14.45 -18.09
C ALA A 571 63.48 -14.45 -19.07
N ILE A 572 63.82 -13.28 -19.64
CA ILE A 572 64.97 -13.11 -20.55
C ILE A 572 66.30 -13.44 -19.84
N SER A 573 66.48 -12.94 -18.61
CA SER A 573 67.66 -13.24 -17.79
C SER A 573 67.77 -14.73 -17.44
N MET A 574 66.66 -15.39 -17.10
CA MET A 574 66.60 -16.83 -16.86
C MET A 574 66.95 -17.64 -18.12
N GLN A 575 66.50 -17.21 -19.29
CA GLN A 575 66.88 -17.83 -20.56
C GLN A 575 68.38 -17.64 -20.88
N GLU A 576 68.93 -16.44 -20.67
CA GLU A 576 70.34 -16.15 -20.91
C GLU A 576 71.27 -16.92 -19.97
N THR A 577 70.89 -17.05 -18.70
CA THR A 577 71.64 -17.84 -17.71
C THR A 577 71.61 -19.33 -18.06
N ASN A 578 70.45 -19.86 -18.48
CA ASN A 578 70.36 -21.25 -18.92
C ASN A 578 71.17 -21.51 -20.20
N ARG A 579 71.16 -20.56 -21.15
CA ARG A 579 72.00 -20.61 -22.37
C ARG A 579 73.49 -20.57 -22.05
N ARG A 580 73.92 -19.79 -21.05
CA ARG A 580 75.31 -19.74 -20.58
C ARG A 580 75.73 -21.05 -19.90
N ASN A 581 74.85 -21.65 -19.08
CA ASN A 581 75.12 -22.93 -18.42
C ASN A 581 75.20 -24.11 -19.40
N HIS A 582 74.45 -24.09 -20.50
CA HIS A 582 74.52 -25.15 -21.53
C HIS A 582 75.90 -25.25 -22.21
N ASN A 583 76.76 -24.23 -22.09
CA ASN A 583 78.12 -24.21 -22.65
C ASN A 583 79.23 -24.58 -21.64
N TRP A 584 78.89 -24.95 -20.40
CA TRP A 584 79.88 -25.30 -19.38
C TRP A 584 80.25 -26.79 -19.46
N LEU A 585 81.27 -27.11 -20.27
CA LEU A 585 81.93 -28.42 -20.21
C LEU A 585 82.76 -28.53 -18.91
N PRO A 586 82.79 -29.69 -18.22
CA PRO A 586 83.64 -29.89 -17.05
C PRO A 586 85.13 -29.62 -17.38
N PRO A 587 85.93 -29.08 -16.43
CA PRO A 587 87.36 -28.84 -16.66
C PRO A 587 88.07 -30.12 -17.15
N ALA A 588 89.00 -30.01 -18.10
CA ALA A 588 89.62 -31.17 -18.77
C ALA A 588 90.18 -32.24 -17.80
N TRP A 589 90.64 -31.86 -16.61
CA TRP A 589 91.10 -32.81 -15.58
C TRP A 589 89.98 -33.75 -15.09
N THR A 590 88.73 -33.30 -15.02
CA THR A 590 87.58 -34.15 -14.62
C THR A 590 87.27 -35.19 -15.69
N ILE A 591 87.39 -34.83 -16.97
CA ILE A 591 87.18 -35.74 -18.10
C ILE A 591 88.29 -36.80 -18.14
N VAL A 592 89.54 -36.42 -17.86
CA VAL A 592 90.68 -37.35 -17.73
C VAL A 592 90.52 -38.27 -16.53
N LEU A 593 90.09 -37.75 -15.37
CA LEU A 593 89.85 -38.57 -14.17
C LEU A 593 88.72 -39.59 -14.40
N LEU A 594 87.66 -39.18 -15.09
CA LEU A 594 86.53 -40.04 -15.45
C LEU A 594 86.94 -41.15 -16.43
N ALA A 595 87.84 -40.85 -17.36
CA ALA A 595 88.35 -41.81 -18.33
C ALA A 595 89.30 -42.86 -17.71
N ILE A 596 90.04 -42.50 -16.66
CA ILE A 596 90.96 -43.41 -15.95
C ILE A 596 90.22 -44.26 -14.90
N LEU A 597 89.33 -43.68 -14.10
CA LEU A 597 88.62 -44.40 -13.03
C LEU A 597 87.38 -45.17 -13.53
N GLY A 598 86.71 -44.70 -14.58
CA GLY A 598 85.34 -45.13 -14.90
C GLY A 598 84.29 -44.40 -14.06
N PHE A 599 83.07 -44.27 -14.59
CA PHE A 599 82.01 -43.42 -14.01
C PHE A 599 81.54 -43.89 -12.62
N ASN A 600 81.46 -45.19 -12.38
CA ASN A 600 81.01 -45.75 -11.10
C ASN A 600 82.01 -45.49 -9.97
N GLU A 601 83.29 -45.72 -10.23
CA GLU A 601 84.38 -45.48 -9.27
C GLU A 601 84.60 -43.99 -9.00
N PHE A 602 84.45 -43.13 -10.00
CA PHE A 602 84.48 -41.68 -9.81
C PHE A 602 83.33 -41.19 -8.91
N MET A 603 82.10 -41.66 -9.17
CA MET A 603 80.96 -41.31 -8.32
C MET A 603 81.09 -41.91 -6.91
N PHE A 604 81.68 -43.10 -6.76
CA PHE A 604 81.99 -43.68 -5.46
C PHE A 604 83.00 -42.82 -4.65
N LEU A 605 84.03 -42.29 -5.31
CA LEU A 605 85.03 -41.43 -4.70
C LEU A 605 84.46 -40.06 -4.27
N VAL A 606 83.67 -39.42 -5.15
CA VAL A 606 83.06 -38.10 -4.88
C VAL A 606 81.97 -38.19 -3.79
N ARG A 607 81.23 -39.30 -3.73
CA ARG A 607 80.13 -39.48 -2.78
C ARG A 607 80.60 -39.86 -1.37
N ASN A 608 81.84 -40.32 -1.22
CA ASN A 608 82.42 -40.71 0.07
C ASN A 608 83.64 -39.82 0.42
N PRO A 609 83.43 -38.62 1.03
CA PRO A 609 84.49 -37.65 1.29
C PRO A 609 85.61 -38.16 2.21
N LEU A 610 85.35 -39.23 2.98
CA LEU A 610 86.34 -39.88 3.85
C LEU A 610 87.46 -40.59 3.08
N TYR A 611 87.21 -41.14 1.89
CA TYR A 611 88.26 -41.78 1.08
C TYR A 611 89.19 -40.76 0.43
N ILE A 612 88.66 -39.58 0.06
CA ILE A 612 89.48 -38.46 -0.44
C ILE A 612 90.40 -37.95 0.68
N TRP A 613 89.86 -37.80 1.89
CA TRP A 613 90.65 -37.48 3.08
C TRP A 613 91.68 -38.57 3.41
N GLY A 614 91.30 -39.84 3.28
CA GLY A 614 92.19 -40.99 3.44
C GLY A 614 93.35 -40.96 2.44
N LEU A 615 93.08 -40.81 1.14
CA LEU A 615 94.11 -40.68 0.10
C LEU A 615 95.04 -39.49 0.35
N PHE A 616 94.50 -38.36 0.80
CA PHE A 616 95.29 -37.18 1.13
C PHE A 616 96.22 -37.44 2.33
N ILE A 617 95.73 -38.04 3.42
CA ILE A 617 96.56 -38.43 4.57
C ILE A 617 97.60 -39.46 4.16
N THR A 618 97.22 -40.46 3.34
CA THR A 618 98.15 -41.50 2.87
C THR A 618 99.25 -40.88 2.01
N PHE A 619 98.91 -39.92 1.14
CA PHE A 619 99.88 -39.16 0.35
C PHE A 619 100.82 -38.33 1.22
N VAL A 620 100.30 -37.60 2.22
CA VAL A 620 101.13 -36.81 3.15
C VAL A 620 102.04 -37.72 3.99
N VAL A 621 101.55 -38.87 4.47
CA VAL A 621 102.33 -39.84 5.25
C VAL A 621 103.38 -40.53 4.39
N SER A 622 103.05 -40.97 3.17
CA SER A 622 104.01 -41.57 2.24
C SER A 622 105.06 -40.56 1.77
N TYR A 623 104.68 -39.30 1.56
CA TYR A 623 105.62 -38.23 1.27
C TYR A 623 106.53 -37.91 2.47
N ALA A 624 105.99 -37.94 3.70
CA ALA A 624 106.77 -37.77 4.92
C ALA A 624 107.75 -38.94 5.15
N ILE A 625 107.32 -40.19 4.91
CA ILE A 625 108.17 -41.40 4.96
C ILE A 625 109.25 -41.34 3.86
N TRP A 626 108.92 -40.87 2.66
CA TRP A 626 109.86 -40.65 1.56
C TRP A 626 110.92 -39.58 1.92
N LEU A 627 110.55 -38.56 2.71
CA LEU A 627 111.50 -37.56 3.20
C LEU A 627 112.36 -38.04 4.38
N GLN A 628 111.87 -38.98 5.20
CA GLN A 628 112.54 -39.46 6.42
C GLN A 628 113.46 -40.68 6.18
N TYR A 629 113.19 -41.50 5.17
CA TYR A 629 114.08 -42.58 4.76
C TYR A 629 114.97 -42.10 3.60
N ASP A 630 116.23 -41.81 3.91
CA ASP A 630 117.29 -41.47 2.95
C ASP A 630 117.64 -42.68 2.05
N ILE A 631 116.73 -43.01 1.13
CA ILE A 631 116.82 -44.13 0.17
C ILE A 631 117.88 -43.83 -0.92
N MET A 632 118.53 -42.66 -0.89
CA MET A 632 119.64 -42.29 -1.77
C MET A 632 120.88 -43.17 -1.56
N THR A 633 121.08 -43.75 -0.37
CA THR A 633 122.25 -44.60 -0.06
C THR A 633 122.09 -46.07 -0.47
N TYR A 634 120.87 -46.55 -0.75
CA TYR A 634 120.64 -47.94 -1.20
C TYR A 634 120.71 -48.11 -2.73
N PHE A 635 120.51 -47.03 -3.49
CA PHE A 635 120.53 -47.06 -4.96
C PHE A 635 121.93 -47.06 -5.60
N ARG A 636 123.02 -46.97 -4.81
CA ARG A 636 124.41 -47.05 -5.32
C ARG A 636 124.92 -48.49 -5.52
N ARG A 637 124.20 -49.53 -5.08
CA ARG A 637 124.60 -50.95 -5.26
C ARG A 637 123.84 -51.71 -6.35
N LEU A 638 122.90 -51.09 -7.06
CA LEU A 638 122.13 -51.72 -8.14
C LEU A 638 122.45 -51.17 -9.55
N SER A 639 123.67 -50.67 -9.75
CA SER A 639 124.20 -50.15 -11.04
C SER A 639 124.76 -51.25 -11.96
N GLY A 640 124.16 -52.45 -11.94
CA GLY A 640 124.58 -53.59 -12.77
C GLY A 640 123.57 -54.06 -13.81
N LEU A 641 122.30 -53.58 -13.74
CA LEU A 641 121.19 -54.17 -14.49
C LEU A 641 120.55 -53.22 -15.53
N VAL A 642 120.96 -51.95 -15.59
CA VAL A 642 120.40 -50.96 -16.54
C VAL A 642 121.08 -51.02 -17.92
N THR A 643 122.22 -51.69 -18.06
CA THR A 643 122.95 -51.82 -19.34
C THR A 643 122.37 -52.86 -20.30
N VAL A 644 121.36 -53.63 -19.92
CA VAL A 644 120.72 -54.65 -20.79
C VAL A 644 119.39 -54.16 -21.38
N LEU A 645 118.82 -53.07 -20.85
CA LEU A 645 117.57 -52.48 -21.37
C LEU A 645 117.77 -51.39 -22.44
N SER A 646 119.00 -50.90 -22.65
CA SER A 646 119.28 -49.87 -23.67
C SER A 646 119.48 -50.40 -25.09
N GLY A 647 119.58 -51.72 -25.29
CA GLY A 647 119.71 -52.34 -26.63
C GLY A 647 118.38 -52.70 -27.31
N CYS A 648 117.28 -52.76 -26.54
CA CYS A 648 115.96 -53.12 -27.05
C CYS A 648 115.16 -51.90 -27.58
N LEU A 649 115.52 -50.69 -27.14
CA LEU A 649 114.86 -49.44 -27.54
C LEU A 649 115.35 -48.90 -28.89
N THR A 650 116.60 -49.17 -29.26
CA THR A 650 117.18 -48.74 -30.54
C THR A 650 116.67 -49.59 -31.72
N THR A 651 116.44 -50.89 -31.51
CA THR A 651 115.89 -51.80 -32.53
C THR A 651 114.40 -51.57 -32.82
N ILE A 652 113.60 -51.15 -31.83
CA ILE A 652 112.18 -50.79 -32.03
C ILE A 652 112.04 -49.47 -32.79
N MET A 653 112.97 -48.52 -32.61
CA MET A 653 112.92 -47.22 -33.29
C MET A 653 113.31 -47.32 -34.77
N GLU A 654 114.20 -48.26 -35.14
CA GLU A 654 114.57 -48.56 -36.54
C GLU A 654 113.43 -49.28 -37.31
N ILE A 655 112.66 -50.14 -36.64
CA ILE A 655 111.49 -50.79 -37.24
C ILE A 655 110.35 -49.78 -37.48
N MET A 656 110.12 -48.84 -36.55
CA MET A 656 109.12 -47.78 -36.71
C MET A 656 109.48 -46.78 -37.83
N THR A 657 110.76 -46.46 -38.03
CA THR A 657 111.20 -45.61 -39.15
C THR A 657 111.19 -46.34 -40.50
N ALA A 658 111.35 -47.66 -40.54
CA ALA A 658 111.15 -48.47 -41.75
C ALA A 658 109.67 -48.57 -42.17
N ILE A 659 108.74 -48.64 -41.22
CA ILE A 659 107.28 -48.69 -41.49
C ILE A 659 106.74 -47.33 -41.93
N ILE A 660 107.23 -46.22 -41.36
CA ILE A 660 106.84 -44.86 -41.76
C ILE A 660 107.37 -44.50 -43.17
N ASN A 661 108.53 -45.05 -43.57
CA ASN A 661 109.08 -44.85 -44.91
C ASN A 661 108.49 -45.76 -46.01
N MET A 662 107.76 -46.83 -45.66
CA MET A 662 107.04 -47.68 -46.61
C MET A 662 105.62 -47.20 -46.95
N SER A 663 105.03 -46.30 -46.14
CA SER A 663 103.66 -45.79 -46.37
C SER A 663 103.58 -44.52 -47.25
N HIS A 664 104.70 -43.98 -47.74
CA HIS A 664 104.75 -42.71 -48.47
C HIS A 664 105.24 -42.78 -49.93
N LYS A 665 105.19 -43.95 -50.58
CA LYS A 665 105.49 -44.11 -52.03
C LYS A 665 104.42 -44.92 -52.78
N GLN A 666 103.31 -44.26 -53.13
CA GLN A 666 102.56 -44.47 -54.38
C GLN A 666 101.63 -43.24 -54.58
N GLN A 667 102.21 -42.10 -54.92
CA GLN A 667 102.33 -41.50 -56.26
C GLN A 667 101.05 -40.83 -56.79
N GLN A 668 101.17 -39.50 -56.90
CA GLN A 668 100.33 -38.56 -57.64
C GLN A 668 100.18 -38.95 -59.13
N SER A 669 99.03 -38.64 -59.73
CA SER A 669 98.98 -37.96 -61.03
C SER A 669 97.59 -37.37 -61.31
N SER A 670 97.57 -36.15 -61.85
CA SER A 670 96.40 -35.38 -62.23
C SER A 670 95.83 -35.70 -63.63
N TYR A 671 94.49 -35.61 -63.73
CA TYR A 671 93.62 -35.13 -64.83
C TYR A 671 93.32 -35.99 -66.10
N PRO A 672 92.15 -35.76 -66.75
CA PRO A 672 91.17 -36.79 -67.11
C PRO A 672 91.06 -37.06 -68.63
N PRO A 673 90.12 -37.90 -69.09
CA PRO A 673 88.95 -37.33 -69.79
C PRO A 673 87.61 -38.12 -69.73
N LEU A 674 86.54 -37.35 -69.92
CA LEU A 674 85.30 -37.55 -70.70
C LEU A 674 84.70 -38.94 -71.02
N HIS A 675 83.36 -38.87 -71.02
CA HIS A 675 82.34 -39.67 -71.73
C HIS A 675 82.06 -41.08 -71.20
N ALA A 676 80.87 -41.64 -71.31
CA ALA A 676 79.48 -41.20 -71.46
C ALA A 676 78.68 -42.51 -71.60
N GLN A 677 77.35 -42.37 -71.50
CA GLN A 677 76.32 -43.32 -71.88
C GLN A 677 76.04 -44.43 -70.85
N SER A 678 74.89 -44.49 -70.18
CA SER A 678 73.48 -44.33 -70.57
C SER A 678 72.89 -45.49 -71.37
N PHE A 679 71.66 -45.81 -70.97
CA PHE A 679 70.63 -46.69 -71.54
C PHE A 679 70.59 -48.12 -70.95
N MET A 680 69.67 -48.45 -70.02
CA MET A 680 68.19 -48.42 -70.04
C MET A 680 67.60 -49.67 -70.72
N ASN A 681 66.85 -50.46 -69.94
CA ASN A 681 65.60 -51.17 -70.28
C ASN A 681 65.37 -52.27 -69.22
N GLN A 682 64.36 -52.14 -68.35
CA GLN A 682 62.92 -52.34 -68.52
C GLN A 682 62.47 -53.77 -68.20
N ALA A 683 61.66 -53.83 -67.14
CA ALA A 683 60.54 -54.72 -66.86
C ALA A 683 60.79 -56.24 -66.78
N GLN A 684 60.43 -56.85 -65.64
CA GLN A 684 59.30 -57.78 -65.58
C GLN A 684 59.02 -58.37 -64.17
N VAL A 685 57.72 -58.53 -63.90
CA VAL A 685 57.06 -59.69 -63.24
C VAL A 685 57.00 -59.76 -61.69
N GLN A 686 55.79 -59.46 -61.18
CA GLN A 686 54.86 -60.40 -60.51
C GLN A 686 55.39 -61.29 -59.36
N HIS A 687 54.84 -61.12 -58.14
CA HIS A 687 54.19 -62.20 -57.38
C HIS A 687 53.49 -61.69 -56.09
N HIS A 688 52.25 -62.13 -55.91
CA HIS A 688 51.53 -62.38 -54.65
C HIS A 688 51.48 -63.93 -54.45
N PRO A 689 50.96 -64.55 -53.35
CA PRO A 689 50.09 -64.01 -52.29
C PRO A 689 50.35 -64.52 -50.83
N ASP A 690 49.54 -63.98 -49.90
CA ASP A 690 48.85 -64.62 -48.75
C ASP A 690 49.53 -65.21 -47.48
N ARG A 691 48.99 -64.71 -46.35
CA ARG A 691 48.37 -65.39 -45.18
C ARG A 691 49.15 -65.68 -43.87
N SER A 692 48.75 -64.88 -42.86
CA SER A 692 48.08 -65.25 -41.58
C SER A 692 48.81 -66.01 -40.45
N SER A 693 48.84 -65.37 -39.27
CA SER A 693 48.40 -65.89 -37.96
C SER A 693 48.19 -64.68 -37.00
N TRP A 694 46.97 -64.29 -36.61
CA TRP A 694 46.13 -64.85 -35.51
C TRP A 694 46.88 -64.81 -34.16
N VAL A 695 46.50 -64.04 -33.13
CA VAL A 695 45.45 -64.30 -32.07
C VAL A 695 46.09 -63.83 -30.74
N ASP A 696 45.46 -63.34 -29.68
CA ASP A 696 44.07 -63.01 -29.33
C ASP A 696 44.07 -62.22 -28.00
N SER A 697 43.03 -61.40 -27.86
CA SER A 697 42.06 -61.33 -26.74
C SER A 697 42.49 -61.15 -25.28
N ASN A 698 41.92 -60.09 -24.70
CA ASN A 698 41.02 -60.04 -23.53
C ASN A 698 41.40 -58.84 -22.65
N SER A 699 40.54 -58.15 -21.92
CA SER A 699 39.10 -57.98 -21.79
C SER A 699 38.95 -57.11 -20.53
N ASP A 700 37.82 -56.43 -20.40
CA ASP A 700 37.24 -55.92 -19.14
C ASP A 700 37.94 -54.74 -18.45
N ASP A 701 37.29 -53.60 -18.19
CA ASP A 701 36.05 -53.30 -17.45
C ASP A 701 36.43 -52.68 -16.09
N ARG A 702 35.69 -51.62 -15.71
CA ARG A 702 35.75 -50.87 -14.44
C ARG A 702 37.02 -50.00 -14.28
N SER A 703 36.96 -48.72 -13.94
CA SER A 703 36.06 -47.96 -13.04
C SER A 703 36.27 -46.47 -13.24
#